data_AF-A0A7V6MH05-F1
#
_entry.id   AF-A0A7V6MH05-F1
#
_cell.length_a   1.000
_cell.length_b   1.000
_cell.length_c   1.000
_cell.angle_alpha   90.00
_cell.angle_beta   90.00
_cell.angle_gamma   90.00
#
_symmetry.space_group_name_H-M   'P 1'
#
loop_
_entity.id
_entity.type
_entity.pdbx_description
1 polymer ?
#
loop_
_entity_poly.entity_id
_entity_poly.type
_entity_poly.pdbx_seq_one_letter_code
_entity_poly.pdbx_strand_id
1 'polypeptide(L)'
;MKYIRKSLILIITFVFLFNLTAFAATGITSPHQNGDFRGLWVATVTNIDYPTKATTNSEILKSEAIKTLDYAKNTGFNAVFLQVRPACDALYKSKYFPWSKYLTGKQGVAPDRGFDPLDFWITEAHKRGIELHAWINPYRVTKREWGEPNHDYSSLHSTNPAVKNPGWTVKHSDGNIYFNPGIPEARQLIINGVIEIVENYSVDGIHFDDYFYPDKNFDDKETYKKYNTTGKSLDDWRRDNVNTLVRDVYNAIKSRKSNIRFGISPFGIWANKDSHPSGSDTKGLQSYYSHYADSLYWINNEIIDYILPQIYWNIGYSIADYKKLAVWWENAVKGTNVDLYIGHAAYKAENPDPKSPWYGAAEIERQLLLNETSKIIKGSVFFNYNVMAKSAALTNTVKTVFDRRDGKLPKVAVRISRPASDITTSMTSFYLNGESDPALPLYLNGKLVENRSSKGYFGVLVPLSVGKNTFTFTQAGSSDTCTITRTASSGYEKMSGVEIPSSSTFPQSQEYRMPGEKITLTCQAPAGSTVSVKLNGKTYSMKQISGPTNPSGLYKATYSVEYTMPSFSGTPRIINLGAPVYTVNYKGTVKTKSAPANIGVIMKGAPYYAEMLYDVVDTYNAPVTGNGAAYELYKGMVDSVTGMTGNYARLSSGQWVFKSRVKIYNLASPSIPVVKSTAYTVGMDNDVFELTMTSLAAAIVSYDGENVVLKVSAPASAALPKLPSNSLISSVKYKTSIYDSEYVLTKKDGAIIEGYYIEKTNTGIKLVLKRKPKVQSLAEPLKGVTIMLDAGHGGSESGAIGPLGARFAEKDINLALSFKLKKELESKGANVLMTRTDDSYISLADRLTVSRNARPDMFISLHANSMPDNVDISKISGFSVFYREVLSKPAAQLVYDGVIKEHGKNKHGVNKKNFYVTRNTWAPSFLIESDFVPNPTVFEWLTNDAEQAKLAKTISAAIVKYYTQ
;
A
#
# COMPACT_ATOMS: atom_id res chain seq x y z
N MET A 1 0.85 -38.24 -80.15
CA MET A 1 1.08 -36.88 -79.60
C MET A 1 0.05 -36.67 -78.50
N LYS A 2 0.44 -36.81 -77.23
CA LYS A 2 0.88 -35.74 -76.33
C LYS A 2 -0.29 -35.03 -75.62
N TYR A 3 -0.47 -35.40 -74.33
CA TYR A 3 -0.83 -34.54 -73.16
C TYR A 3 -2.32 -34.15 -73.02
N ILE A 4 -3.06 -34.27 -71.90
CA ILE A 4 -2.82 -34.35 -70.44
C ILE A 4 -4.11 -34.94 -69.79
N ARG A 5 -4.10 -36.13 -69.19
CA ARG A 5 -4.11 -36.46 -67.73
C ARG A 5 -4.72 -35.42 -66.76
N LYS A 6 -5.74 -35.88 -66.01
CA LYS A 6 -6.33 -35.35 -64.75
C LYS A 6 -7.54 -34.41 -64.87
N SER A 7 -8.67 -34.99 -65.30
CA SER A 7 -10.02 -34.54 -64.92
C SER A 7 -10.89 -35.78 -64.65
N LEU A 8 -10.60 -36.52 -63.57
CA LEU A 8 -11.49 -37.58 -63.08
C LEU A 8 -11.15 -38.00 -61.63
N ILE A 9 -10.88 -37.04 -60.73
CA ILE A 9 -10.85 -37.25 -59.27
C ILE A 9 -11.36 -35.96 -58.62
N LEU A 10 -12.65 -35.71 -58.75
CA LEU A 10 -13.44 -34.79 -57.91
C LEU A 10 -14.88 -35.06 -58.34
N ILE A 11 -15.77 -35.37 -57.39
CA ILE A 11 -17.17 -35.79 -57.63
C ILE A 11 -17.30 -37.30 -57.92
N ILE A 12 -16.86 -38.14 -56.98
CA ILE A 12 -17.50 -39.37 -56.44
C ILE A 12 -16.66 -39.75 -55.20
N THR A 13 -16.65 -38.84 -54.22
CA THR A 13 -16.05 -39.04 -52.89
C THR A 13 -16.81 -38.20 -51.87
N PHE A 14 -18.16 -38.28 -51.93
CA PHE A 14 -19.00 -37.50 -51.02
C PHE A 14 -20.28 -38.22 -50.54
N VAL A 15 -20.52 -39.50 -50.87
CA VAL A 15 -21.76 -40.20 -50.43
C VAL A 15 -21.56 -41.66 -49.96
N PHE A 16 -20.35 -42.21 -49.96
CA PHE A 16 -20.12 -43.60 -49.48
C PHE A 16 -19.09 -43.68 -48.35
N LEU A 17 -19.37 -42.98 -47.25
CA LEU A 17 -18.73 -43.18 -45.94
C LEU A 17 -19.69 -42.74 -44.82
N PHE A 18 -20.93 -43.26 -44.87
CA PHE A 18 -21.80 -43.34 -43.71
C PHE A 18 -22.21 -44.81 -43.57
N ASN A 19 -22.01 -45.35 -42.37
CA ASN A 19 -22.23 -46.73 -41.94
C ASN A 19 -21.04 -47.68 -42.10
N LEU A 20 -20.10 -47.58 -41.15
CA LEU A 20 -19.53 -48.74 -40.45
C LEU A 20 -18.86 -48.26 -39.15
N THR A 21 -19.60 -48.48 -38.06
CA THR A 21 -19.09 -48.82 -36.71
C THR A 21 -17.87 -48.04 -36.20
N ALA A 22 -18.14 -46.87 -35.65
CA ALA A 22 -17.30 -46.30 -34.59
C ALA A 22 -17.54 -47.08 -33.28
N PHE A 23 -16.85 -48.22 -33.11
CA PHE A 23 -16.34 -48.57 -31.78
C PHE A 23 -15.08 -47.71 -31.56
N ALA A 24 -15.29 -46.40 -31.43
CA ALA A 24 -14.29 -45.55 -30.83
C ALA A 24 -14.37 -45.85 -29.33
N ALA A 25 -13.37 -46.56 -28.82
CA ALA A 25 -13.11 -46.60 -27.39
C ALA A 25 -13.15 -45.16 -26.89
N THR A 26 -14.18 -44.84 -26.11
CA THR A 26 -14.24 -43.62 -25.30
C THR A 26 -13.12 -43.76 -24.29
N GLY A 27 -11.90 -43.38 -24.69
CA GLY A 27 -10.87 -42.99 -23.75
C GLY A 27 -11.46 -41.81 -23.00
N ILE A 28 -11.92 -42.07 -21.78
CA ILE A 28 -12.18 -41.03 -20.80
C ILE A 28 -10.82 -40.38 -20.58
N THR A 29 -10.55 -39.30 -21.31
CA THR A 29 -9.46 -38.39 -20.99
C THR A 29 -9.71 -37.88 -19.57
N SER A 30 -8.80 -38.18 -18.66
CA SER A 30 -8.87 -37.74 -17.26
C SER A 30 -9.14 -36.21 -17.21
N PRO A 31 -10.13 -35.72 -16.45
CA PRO A 31 -10.61 -34.34 -16.57
C PRO A 31 -9.65 -33.22 -16.14
N HIS A 32 -8.44 -33.49 -15.67
CA HIS A 32 -7.57 -32.44 -15.12
C HIS A 32 -6.15 -32.45 -15.69
N GLN A 33 -5.92 -31.52 -16.63
CA GLN A 33 -4.61 -31.01 -17.05
C GLN A 33 -4.07 -29.88 -16.13
N ASN A 34 -4.86 -29.42 -15.15
CA ASN A 34 -4.42 -28.41 -14.19
C ASN A 34 -4.08 -29.06 -12.85
N GLY A 35 -2.82 -28.97 -12.44
CA GLY A 35 -2.30 -29.48 -11.16
C GLY A 35 -2.78 -28.73 -9.92
N ASP A 36 -4.10 -28.51 -9.79
CA ASP A 36 -4.78 -27.92 -8.63
C ASP A 36 -5.79 -28.94 -8.06
N PHE A 37 -5.29 -29.80 -7.19
CA PHE A 37 -6.04 -30.87 -6.53
C PHE A 37 -6.79 -30.33 -5.31
N ARG A 38 -8.11 -30.54 -5.27
CA ARG A 38 -9.03 -29.94 -4.29
C ARG A 38 -9.84 -31.04 -3.62
N GLY A 39 -9.32 -31.55 -2.51
CA GLY A 39 -9.85 -32.72 -1.85
C GLY A 39 -10.70 -32.44 -0.62
N LEU A 40 -11.62 -33.35 -0.32
CA LEU A 40 -12.41 -33.33 0.91
C LEU A 40 -12.40 -34.72 1.58
N TRP A 41 -11.99 -34.79 2.85
CA TRP A 41 -12.13 -36.05 3.60
C TRP A 41 -13.56 -36.25 4.08
N VAL A 42 -14.03 -37.49 3.91
CA VAL A 42 -15.32 -37.99 4.40
C VAL A 42 -15.02 -39.19 5.30
N ALA A 43 -14.90 -38.92 6.59
CA ALA A 43 -14.60 -39.90 7.64
C ALA A 43 -15.86 -40.68 8.05
N THR A 44 -15.71 -41.99 8.19
CA THR A 44 -16.81 -42.90 8.53
C THR A 44 -16.66 -43.50 9.92
N VAL A 45 -15.43 -43.55 10.44
CA VAL A 45 -15.16 -43.89 11.83
C VAL A 45 -15.97 -42.96 12.75
N THR A 46 -16.62 -43.54 13.75
CA THR A 46 -17.50 -42.84 14.71
C THR A 46 -18.56 -41.94 14.06
N ASN A 47 -18.96 -42.23 12.80
CA ASN A 47 -19.94 -41.47 12.04
C ASN A 47 -19.61 -39.96 11.94
N ILE A 48 -18.32 -39.59 11.85
CA ILE A 48 -17.88 -38.18 11.77
C ILE A 48 -18.53 -37.43 10.60
N ASP A 49 -18.52 -38.02 9.41
CA ASP A 49 -19.11 -37.46 8.19
C ASP A 49 -20.21 -38.34 7.63
N TYR A 50 -19.94 -39.65 7.46
CA TYR A 50 -20.84 -40.57 6.76
C TYR A 50 -20.89 -41.99 7.34
N PRO A 51 -22.08 -42.62 7.41
CA PRO A 51 -23.38 -41.95 7.41
C PRO A 51 -23.52 -41.09 8.68
N THR A 52 -24.41 -40.10 8.67
CA THR A 52 -24.64 -39.24 9.85
C THR A 52 -25.12 -40.05 11.06
N LYS A 53 -25.82 -41.15 10.81
CA LYS A 53 -26.18 -42.17 11.79
C LYS A 53 -26.16 -43.54 11.12
N ALA A 54 -25.62 -44.53 11.82
CA ALA A 54 -25.60 -45.90 11.31
C ALA A 54 -27.03 -46.41 11.05
N THR A 55 -27.23 -47.02 9.88
CA THR A 55 -28.54 -47.49 9.40
C THR A 55 -28.38 -48.58 8.34
N THR A 56 -29.32 -49.52 8.28
CA THR A 56 -29.39 -50.49 7.17
C THR A 56 -30.15 -49.94 5.97
N ASN A 57 -30.83 -48.80 6.08
CA ASN A 57 -31.67 -48.24 5.01
C ASN A 57 -30.81 -47.65 3.89
N SER A 58 -30.74 -48.34 2.75
CA SER A 58 -29.94 -47.94 1.59
C SER A 58 -30.36 -46.59 0.99
N GLU A 59 -31.63 -46.19 1.08
CA GLU A 59 -32.07 -44.90 0.53
C GLU A 59 -31.54 -43.70 1.33
N ILE A 60 -31.43 -43.84 2.66
CA ILE A 60 -30.78 -42.82 3.50
C ILE A 60 -29.29 -42.73 3.15
N LEU A 61 -28.62 -43.88 3.06
CA LEU A 61 -27.19 -43.96 2.71
C LEU A 61 -26.89 -43.34 1.34
N LYS A 62 -27.74 -43.57 0.33
CA LYS A 62 -27.63 -42.96 -1.01
C LYS A 62 -27.84 -41.45 -0.96
N SER A 63 -28.88 -40.99 -0.24
CA SER A 63 -29.21 -39.57 -0.14
C SER A 63 -28.09 -38.76 0.50
N GLU A 64 -27.49 -39.26 1.58
CA GLU A 64 -26.36 -38.59 2.24
C GLU A 64 -25.09 -38.57 1.38
N ALA A 65 -24.84 -39.64 0.62
CA ALA A 65 -23.74 -39.69 -0.35
C ALA A 65 -23.91 -38.63 -1.46
N ILE A 66 -25.10 -38.58 -2.08
CA ILE A 66 -25.44 -37.57 -3.09
C ILE A 66 -25.27 -36.16 -2.54
N LYS A 67 -25.78 -35.89 -1.32
CA LYS A 67 -25.67 -34.57 -0.67
C LYS A 67 -24.22 -34.14 -0.50
N THR A 68 -23.34 -35.08 -0.15
CA THR A 68 -21.90 -34.81 0.03
C THR A 68 -21.22 -34.50 -1.30
N LEU A 69 -21.54 -35.27 -2.35
CA LEU A 69 -20.96 -35.08 -3.68
C LEU A 69 -21.49 -33.82 -4.38
N ASP A 70 -22.76 -33.48 -4.19
CA ASP A 70 -23.34 -32.21 -4.67
C ASP A 70 -22.67 -31.01 -3.97
N TYR A 71 -22.44 -31.10 -2.66
CA TYR A 71 -21.68 -30.08 -1.95
C TYR A 71 -20.27 -29.91 -2.54
N ALA A 72 -19.53 -31.00 -2.72
CA ALA A 72 -18.18 -30.97 -3.28
C ALA A 72 -18.17 -30.29 -4.67
N LYS A 73 -19.05 -30.72 -5.58
CA LYS A 73 -19.18 -30.13 -6.93
C LYS A 73 -19.51 -28.64 -6.88
N ASN A 74 -20.50 -28.24 -6.08
CA ASN A 74 -21.00 -26.87 -6.05
C ASN A 74 -20.03 -25.88 -5.39
N THR A 75 -19.06 -26.38 -4.62
CA THR A 75 -18.07 -25.57 -3.92
C THR A 75 -16.68 -25.64 -4.54
N GLY A 76 -16.53 -26.38 -5.65
CA GLY A 76 -15.32 -26.42 -6.47
C GLY A 76 -14.31 -27.50 -6.09
N PHE A 77 -14.65 -28.43 -5.19
CA PHE A 77 -13.85 -29.63 -4.93
C PHE A 77 -13.93 -30.59 -6.12
N ASN A 78 -12.81 -31.25 -6.41
CA ASN A 78 -12.69 -32.21 -7.52
C ASN A 78 -12.27 -33.61 -7.06
N ALA A 79 -12.06 -33.82 -5.74
CA ALA A 79 -11.78 -35.14 -5.18
C ALA A 79 -12.44 -35.34 -3.80
N VAL A 80 -12.85 -36.58 -3.52
CA VAL A 80 -13.35 -37.03 -2.21
C VAL A 80 -12.53 -38.21 -1.73
N PHE A 81 -12.11 -38.15 -0.47
CA PHE A 81 -11.42 -39.22 0.24
C PHE A 81 -12.41 -39.91 1.19
N LEU A 82 -13.06 -40.96 0.69
CA LEU A 82 -14.08 -41.68 1.45
C LEU A 82 -13.42 -42.78 2.30
N GLN A 83 -13.64 -42.75 3.62
CA GLN A 83 -13.12 -43.80 4.49
C GLN A 83 -13.90 -45.11 4.33
N VAL A 84 -13.37 -46.03 3.53
CA VAL A 84 -14.02 -47.32 3.22
C VAL A 84 -13.63 -48.43 4.19
N ARG A 85 -12.52 -48.25 4.93
CA ARG A 85 -12.02 -49.19 5.94
C ARG A 85 -11.57 -48.44 7.20
N PRO A 86 -12.49 -48.12 8.12
CA PRO A 86 -12.17 -47.37 9.33
C PRO A 86 -11.51 -48.20 10.45
N ALA A 87 -11.87 -49.46 10.65
CA ALA A 87 -11.36 -50.31 11.76
C ALA A 87 -11.48 -51.83 11.46
N CYS A 88 -10.62 -52.35 10.57
CA CYS A 88 -10.61 -53.76 10.15
C CYS A 88 -11.99 -54.29 9.69
N ASP A 89 -12.71 -53.44 8.98
CA ASP A 89 -14.06 -53.65 8.48
C ASP A 89 -14.25 -52.91 7.14
N ALA A 90 -15.34 -53.18 6.43
CA ALA A 90 -15.56 -52.65 5.08
C ALA A 90 -16.91 -51.94 4.92
N LEU A 91 -16.90 -50.80 4.24
CA LEU A 91 -18.10 -50.15 3.70
C LEU A 91 -18.37 -50.58 2.25
N TYR A 92 -17.94 -51.78 1.90
CA TYR A 92 -18.05 -52.39 0.59
C TYR A 92 -18.12 -53.91 0.76
N LYS A 93 -18.53 -54.62 -0.28
CA LYS A 93 -18.59 -56.08 -0.23
C LYS A 93 -17.18 -56.68 -0.27
N SER A 94 -16.72 -57.22 0.86
CA SER A 94 -15.37 -57.79 0.99
C SER A 94 -15.38 -59.29 1.28
N LYS A 95 -14.40 -60.02 0.72
CA LYS A 95 -14.10 -61.43 1.06
C LYS A 95 -13.22 -61.56 2.31
N TYR A 96 -12.57 -60.47 2.72
CA TYR A 96 -11.62 -60.45 3.85
C TYR A 96 -12.21 -59.79 5.10
N PHE A 97 -12.93 -58.69 4.94
CA PHE A 97 -13.36 -57.85 6.07
C PHE A 97 -14.88 -57.91 6.24
N PRO A 98 -15.39 -57.95 7.48
CA PRO A 98 -16.82 -57.87 7.73
C PRO A 98 -17.35 -56.46 7.42
N TRP A 99 -18.65 -56.35 7.17
CA TRP A 99 -19.32 -55.05 7.05
C TRP A 99 -19.07 -54.17 8.28
N SER A 100 -18.85 -52.87 8.05
CA SER A 100 -18.52 -51.93 9.11
C SER A 100 -19.66 -51.69 10.09
N LYS A 101 -19.31 -51.63 11.39
CA LYS A 101 -20.28 -51.21 12.43
C LYS A 101 -20.74 -49.77 12.23
N TYR A 102 -19.91 -48.90 11.65
CA TYR A 102 -20.25 -47.50 11.44
C TYR A 102 -21.29 -47.31 10.33
N LEU A 103 -21.43 -48.29 9.44
CA LEU A 103 -22.43 -48.27 8.38
C LEU A 103 -23.81 -48.61 8.93
N THR A 104 -23.95 -49.74 9.64
CA THR A 104 -25.27 -50.33 10.00
C THR A 104 -25.54 -50.41 11.50
N GLY A 105 -24.57 -50.07 12.35
CA GLY A 105 -24.65 -50.12 13.81
C GLY A 105 -24.12 -51.43 14.39
N LYS A 106 -23.88 -52.45 13.55
CA LYS A 106 -23.37 -53.76 13.97
C LYS A 106 -22.39 -54.34 12.94
N GLN A 107 -21.20 -54.72 13.37
CA GLN A 107 -20.20 -55.31 12.48
C GLN A 107 -20.71 -56.62 11.87
N GLY A 108 -20.46 -56.83 10.59
CA GLY A 108 -20.91 -58.01 9.83
C GLY A 108 -22.31 -57.89 9.21
N VAL A 109 -23.07 -56.84 9.53
CA VAL A 109 -24.42 -56.61 8.97
C VAL A 109 -24.34 -55.71 7.74
N ALA A 110 -24.82 -56.22 6.59
CA ALA A 110 -24.90 -55.48 5.34
C ALA A 110 -26.07 -54.48 5.31
N PRO A 111 -26.00 -53.42 4.48
CA PRO A 111 -27.16 -52.61 4.13
C PRO A 111 -28.29 -53.43 3.47
N ASP A 112 -29.51 -52.92 3.52
CA ASP A 112 -30.67 -53.55 2.89
C ASP A 112 -30.60 -53.52 1.35
N ARG A 113 -31.44 -54.34 0.72
CA ARG A 113 -31.61 -54.39 -0.75
C ARG A 113 -30.33 -54.67 -1.55
N GLY A 114 -29.30 -55.26 -0.93
CA GLY A 114 -28.04 -55.59 -1.59
C GLY A 114 -27.20 -54.38 -1.97
N PHE A 115 -27.40 -53.23 -1.32
CA PHE A 115 -26.67 -52.00 -1.61
C PHE A 115 -25.18 -52.12 -1.27
N ASP A 116 -24.33 -51.84 -2.26
CA ASP A 116 -22.88 -51.65 -2.10
C ASP A 116 -22.56 -50.15 -2.06
N PRO A 117 -22.18 -49.59 -0.89
CA PRO A 117 -21.93 -48.16 -0.77
C PRO A 117 -20.77 -47.67 -1.64
N LEU A 118 -19.65 -48.40 -1.71
CA LEU A 118 -18.47 -47.92 -2.42
C LEU A 118 -18.71 -47.79 -3.92
N ASP A 119 -19.37 -48.79 -4.53
CA ASP A 119 -19.73 -48.75 -5.95
C ASP A 119 -20.65 -47.56 -6.27
N PHE A 120 -21.64 -47.31 -5.39
CA PHE A 120 -22.54 -46.17 -5.53
C PHE A 120 -21.82 -44.82 -5.41
N TRP A 121 -20.95 -44.66 -4.41
CA TRP A 121 -20.17 -43.45 -4.21
C TRP A 121 -19.27 -43.14 -5.41
N ILE A 122 -18.57 -44.14 -5.95
CA ILE A 122 -17.72 -44.00 -7.14
C ILE A 122 -18.56 -43.56 -8.34
N THR A 123 -19.65 -44.28 -8.61
CA THR A 123 -20.55 -43.99 -9.74
C THR A 123 -21.09 -42.56 -9.67
N GLU A 124 -21.56 -42.13 -8.50
CA GLU A 124 -22.13 -40.79 -8.32
C GLU A 124 -21.06 -39.67 -8.29
N ALA A 125 -19.85 -39.97 -7.84
CA ALA A 125 -18.72 -39.03 -7.87
C ALA A 125 -18.28 -38.78 -9.31
N HIS A 126 -18.10 -39.83 -10.10
CA HIS A 126 -17.69 -39.74 -11.50
C HIS A 126 -18.72 -39.00 -12.36
N LYS A 127 -20.03 -39.19 -12.13
CA LYS A 127 -21.10 -38.41 -12.78
C LYS A 127 -20.97 -36.90 -12.53
N ARG A 128 -20.27 -36.50 -11.47
CA ARG A 128 -20.05 -35.10 -11.07
C ARG A 128 -18.66 -34.58 -11.45
N GLY A 129 -17.82 -35.40 -12.07
CA GLY A 129 -16.42 -35.06 -12.36
C GLY A 129 -15.57 -35.01 -11.09
N ILE A 130 -15.95 -35.76 -10.05
CA ILE A 130 -15.23 -35.84 -8.78
C ILE A 130 -14.48 -37.17 -8.76
N GLU A 131 -13.20 -37.14 -8.46
CA GLU A 131 -12.43 -38.33 -8.18
C GLU A 131 -12.76 -38.92 -6.81
N LEU A 132 -12.76 -40.24 -6.69
CA LEU A 132 -12.92 -40.94 -5.43
C LEU A 132 -11.66 -41.72 -5.05
N HIS A 133 -11.07 -41.32 -3.94
CA HIS A 133 -9.93 -41.99 -3.32
C HIS A 133 -10.43 -42.82 -2.13
N ALA A 134 -10.26 -44.14 -2.19
CA ALA A 134 -10.66 -45.05 -1.13
C ALA A 134 -9.67 -44.94 0.05
N TRP A 135 -10.13 -44.35 1.14
CA TRP A 135 -9.35 -44.17 2.36
C TRP A 135 -9.45 -45.38 3.28
N ILE A 136 -8.28 -45.92 3.64
CA ILE A 136 -8.10 -47.10 4.46
C ILE A 136 -7.24 -46.77 5.67
N ASN A 137 -7.69 -47.22 6.84
CA ASN A 137 -6.80 -47.37 7.99
C ASN A 137 -6.14 -48.77 7.97
N PRO A 138 -4.80 -48.87 7.86
CA PRO A 138 -4.12 -50.14 7.63
C PRO A 138 -4.07 -51.04 8.86
N TYR A 139 -3.85 -50.52 10.06
CA TYR A 139 -3.56 -51.38 11.23
C TYR A 139 -4.64 -51.38 12.30
N ARG A 140 -5.53 -50.39 12.33
CA ARG A 140 -6.59 -50.32 13.35
C ARG A 140 -7.55 -51.49 13.21
N VAL A 141 -7.77 -52.23 14.30
CA VAL A 141 -8.81 -53.27 14.39
C VAL A 141 -10.02 -52.76 15.17
N THR A 142 -9.79 -51.99 16.25
CA THR A 142 -10.87 -51.36 17.01
C THR A 142 -10.59 -49.88 17.23
N LYS A 143 -11.66 -49.10 17.40
CA LYS A 143 -11.61 -47.73 17.90
C LYS A 143 -12.56 -47.62 19.07
N ARG A 144 -11.96 -47.37 20.24
CA ARG A 144 -12.63 -47.05 21.49
C ARG A 144 -13.04 -45.58 21.49
N GLU A 145 -14.28 -45.31 21.84
CA GLU A 145 -14.76 -43.96 22.16
C GLU A 145 -14.65 -43.68 23.66
N TRP A 146 -14.70 -42.39 24.04
CA TRP A 146 -14.61 -42.01 25.45
C TRP A 146 -15.76 -42.62 26.26
N GLY A 147 -15.43 -43.34 27.34
CA GLY A 147 -16.41 -44.03 28.18
C GLY A 147 -16.77 -45.46 27.75
N GLU A 148 -16.31 -45.93 26.59
CA GLU A 148 -16.44 -47.35 26.23
C GLU A 148 -15.51 -48.24 27.08
N PRO A 149 -15.82 -49.52 27.32
CA PRO A 149 -14.86 -50.47 27.88
C PRO A 149 -13.70 -50.74 26.91
N ASN A 150 -12.63 -51.37 27.42
CA ASN A 150 -11.56 -51.87 26.55
C ASN A 150 -12.12 -52.92 25.58
N HIS A 151 -11.71 -52.87 24.32
CA HIS A 151 -12.15 -53.83 23.31
C HIS A 151 -11.44 -55.18 23.47
N ASP A 152 -12.15 -56.25 23.16
CA ASP A 152 -11.63 -57.62 23.11
C ASP A 152 -12.11 -58.31 21.83
N TYR A 153 -11.55 -59.47 21.47
CA TYR A 153 -11.95 -60.22 20.28
C TYR A 153 -13.43 -60.63 20.32
N SER A 154 -14.03 -60.77 21.51
CA SER A 154 -15.46 -61.06 21.69
C SER A 154 -16.38 -59.90 21.27
N SER A 155 -15.86 -58.67 21.14
CA SER A 155 -16.63 -57.52 20.63
C SER A 155 -16.65 -57.45 19.10
N LEU A 156 -15.89 -58.31 18.42
CA LEU A 156 -15.77 -58.35 16.96
C LEU A 156 -16.66 -59.45 16.36
N HIS A 157 -17.06 -59.26 15.10
CA HIS A 157 -17.78 -60.30 14.36
C HIS A 157 -16.90 -61.55 14.17
N SER A 158 -17.48 -62.76 14.20
CA SER A 158 -16.73 -64.02 14.13
C SER A 158 -15.91 -64.19 12.84
N THR A 159 -16.28 -63.50 11.76
CA THR A 159 -15.55 -63.51 10.49
C THR A 159 -14.38 -62.52 10.46
N ASN A 160 -14.24 -61.65 11.46
CA ASN A 160 -13.21 -60.62 11.51
C ASN A 160 -11.81 -61.27 11.51
N PRO A 161 -10.87 -60.82 10.66
CA PRO A 161 -9.54 -61.42 10.57
C PRO A 161 -8.76 -61.42 11.88
N ALA A 162 -8.98 -60.44 12.77
CA ALA A 162 -8.35 -60.40 14.09
C ALA A 162 -8.87 -61.50 15.03
N VAL A 163 -10.14 -61.92 14.88
CA VAL A 163 -10.71 -63.05 15.62
C VAL A 163 -10.17 -64.37 15.09
N LYS A 164 -10.05 -64.49 13.77
CA LYS A 164 -9.49 -65.71 13.12
C LYS A 164 -8.00 -65.87 13.38
N ASN A 165 -7.27 -64.77 13.54
CA ASN A 165 -5.82 -64.75 13.67
C ASN A 165 -5.39 -63.84 14.84
N PRO A 166 -5.72 -64.18 16.10
CA PRO A 166 -5.43 -63.30 17.24
C PRO A 166 -3.92 -63.02 17.39
N GLY A 167 -3.07 -63.99 17.02
CA GLY A 167 -1.61 -63.84 17.00
C GLY A 167 -1.07 -62.79 16.02
N TRP A 168 -1.90 -62.23 15.14
CA TRP A 168 -1.52 -61.13 14.24
C TRP A 168 -1.68 -59.74 14.84
N THR A 169 -2.21 -59.66 16.06
CA THR A 169 -2.65 -58.40 16.68
C THR A 169 -2.01 -58.15 18.03
N VAL A 170 -2.03 -56.89 18.46
CA VAL A 170 -1.61 -56.43 19.78
C VAL A 170 -2.78 -55.71 20.43
N LYS A 171 -3.12 -56.10 21.67
CA LYS A 171 -3.99 -55.32 22.55
C LYS A 171 -3.14 -54.22 23.18
N HIS A 172 -3.46 -52.98 22.87
CA HIS A 172 -2.68 -51.83 23.29
C HIS A 172 -3.27 -51.17 24.54
N SER A 173 -2.44 -50.41 25.28
CA SER A 173 -2.82 -49.83 26.57
C SER A 173 -3.92 -48.77 26.50
N ASP A 174 -4.20 -48.25 25.31
CA ASP A 174 -5.31 -47.32 25.06
C ASP A 174 -6.69 -48.03 24.99
N GLY A 175 -6.70 -49.36 25.14
CA GLY A 175 -7.91 -50.19 25.12
C GLY A 175 -8.34 -50.63 23.73
N ASN A 176 -7.49 -50.48 22.72
CA ASN A 176 -7.74 -50.89 21.34
C ASN A 176 -6.89 -52.10 20.91
N ILE A 177 -7.32 -52.72 19.81
CA ILE A 177 -6.60 -53.80 19.12
C ILE A 177 -6.04 -53.25 17.81
N TYR A 178 -4.80 -53.60 17.51
CA TYR A 178 -4.11 -53.23 16.27
C TYR A 178 -3.46 -54.46 15.63
N PHE A 179 -3.43 -54.53 14.30
CA PHE A 179 -2.54 -55.45 13.61
C PHE A 179 -1.10 -55.08 13.92
N ASN A 180 -0.27 -56.09 14.18
CA ASN A 180 1.15 -55.90 14.40
C ASN A 180 1.85 -55.69 13.04
N PRO A 181 2.41 -54.50 12.74
CA PRO A 181 3.03 -54.25 11.45
C PRO A 181 4.24 -55.15 11.18
N GLY A 182 4.85 -55.75 12.21
CA GLY A 182 5.97 -56.67 12.10
C GLY A 182 5.61 -58.07 11.60
N ILE A 183 4.33 -58.43 11.53
CA ILE A 183 3.88 -59.75 11.08
C ILE A 183 3.63 -59.72 9.56
N PRO A 184 4.39 -60.50 8.75
CA PRO A 184 4.25 -60.50 7.29
C PRO A 184 2.83 -60.84 6.82
N GLU A 185 2.16 -61.79 7.46
CA GLU A 185 0.82 -62.24 7.12
C GLU A 185 -0.23 -61.14 7.38
N ALA A 186 -0.05 -60.34 8.44
CA ALA A 186 -0.90 -59.19 8.72
C ALA A 186 -0.74 -58.09 7.64
N ARG A 187 0.50 -57.82 7.19
CA ARG A 187 0.76 -56.92 6.06
C ARG A 187 0.14 -57.45 4.77
N GLN A 188 0.27 -58.75 4.50
CA GLN A 188 -0.31 -59.37 3.31
C GLN A 188 -1.84 -59.27 3.30
N LEU A 189 -2.52 -59.42 4.44
CA LEU A 189 -3.97 -59.21 4.54
C LEU A 189 -4.37 -57.78 4.16
N ILE A 190 -3.58 -56.78 4.56
CA ILE A 190 -3.83 -55.37 4.18
C ILE A 190 -3.66 -55.17 2.68
N ILE A 191 -2.57 -55.68 2.10
CA ILE A 191 -2.32 -55.66 0.64
C ILE A 191 -3.48 -56.32 -0.10
N ASN A 192 -3.92 -57.49 0.36
CA ASN A 192 -5.04 -58.22 -0.24
C ASN A 192 -6.35 -57.42 -0.21
N GLY A 193 -6.61 -56.67 0.87
CA GLY A 193 -7.76 -55.77 0.98
C GLY A 193 -7.69 -54.59 0.00
N VAL A 194 -6.51 -53.99 -0.14
CA VAL A 194 -6.28 -52.92 -1.12
C VAL A 194 -6.50 -53.44 -2.55
N ILE A 195 -5.94 -54.61 -2.89
CA ILE A 195 -6.09 -55.20 -4.22
C ILE A 195 -7.53 -55.62 -4.50
N GLU A 196 -8.28 -56.09 -3.50
CA GLU A 196 -9.72 -56.33 -3.66
C GLU A 196 -10.46 -55.06 -4.09
N ILE A 197 -10.12 -53.90 -3.50
CA ILE A 197 -10.73 -52.63 -3.91
C ILE A 197 -10.31 -52.27 -5.34
N VAL A 198 -9.01 -52.34 -5.64
CA VAL A 198 -8.46 -51.98 -6.96
C VAL A 198 -9.02 -52.86 -8.08
N GLU A 199 -9.20 -54.14 -7.85
CA GLU A 199 -9.71 -55.08 -8.86
C GLU A 199 -11.21 -54.91 -9.07
N ASN A 200 -11.99 -54.75 -8.00
CA ASN A 200 -13.46 -54.78 -8.07
C ASN A 200 -14.12 -53.42 -8.28
N TYR A 201 -13.45 -52.31 -7.95
CA TYR A 201 -14.03 -50.98 -7.97
C TYR A 201 -13.20 -50.02 -8.83
N SER A 202 -13.88 -49.09 -9.50
CA SER A 202 -13.26 -48.06 -10.34
C SER A 202 -12.85 -46.83 -9.52
N VAL A 203 -12.10 -47.03 -8.43
CA VAL A 203 -11.54 -45.92 -7.64
C VAL A 203 -10.49 -45.16 -8.46
N ASP A 204 -10.24 -43.89 -8.14
CA ASP A 204 -9.17 -43.09 -8.74
C ASP A 204 -7.86 -43.19 -7.94
N GLY A 205 -7.98 -43.52 -6.65
CA GLY A 205 -6.83 -43.73 -5.79
C GLY A 205 -7.13 -44.53 -4.52
N ILE A 206 -6.05 -44.97 -3.88
CA ILE A 206 -5.99 -45.56 -2.55
C ILE A 206 -5.30 -44.54 -1.65
N HIS A 207 -5.88 -44.30 -0.48
CA HIS A 207 -5.39 -43.33 0.48
C HIS A 207 -5.18 -43.96 1.86
N PHE A 208 -3.99 -43.81 2.44
CA PHE A 208 -3.78 -44.05 3.87
C PHE A 208 -3.69 -42.73 4.62
N ASP A 209 -4.22 -42.70 5.84
CA ASP A 209 -4.08 -41.56 6.76
C ASP A 209 -2.80 -41.67 7.62
N ASP A 210 -2.81 -41.06 8.79
CA ASP A 210 -1.67 -40.85 9.67
C ASP A 210 -1.41 -41.99 10.67
N TYR A 211 -2.26 -43.01 10.70
CA TYR A 211 -2.20 -44.07 11.72
C TYR A 211 -1.38 -45.28 11.26
N PHE A 212 -0.14 -45.35 11.76
CA PHE A 212 0.75 -46.50 11.62
C PHE A 212 0.81 -47.30 12.93
N TYR A 213 1.93 -47.29 13.64
CA TYR A 213 1.94 -47.71 15.05
C TYR A 213 1.19 -46.67 15.90
N PRO A 214 0.47 -47.09 16.95
CA PRO A 214 -0.31 -46.16 17.78
C PRO A 214 0.56 -45.23 18.62
N ASP A 215 1.68 -45.73 19.14
CA ASP A 215 2.76 -44.96 19.77
C ASP A 215 4.03 -45.83 19.90
N LYS A 216 5.01 -45.36 20.67
CA LYS A 216 6.29 -46.06 20.90
C LYS A 216 6.18 -47.32 21.78
N ASN A 217 5.16 -47.43 22.61
CA ASN A 217 4.91 -48.49 23.59
C ASN A 217 4.05 -49.61 22.99
N PHE A 218 4.54 -50.24 21.93
CA PHE A 218 3.85 -51.34 21.28
C PHE A 218 4.44 -52.70 21.71
N ASP A 219 3.60 -53.66 22.11
CA ASP A 219 4.06 -54.97 22.57
C ASP A 219 4.30 -55.94 21.40
N ASP A 220 5.44 -55.75 20.72
CA ASP A 220 5.87 -56.55 19.58
C ASP A 220 7.22 -57.24 19.81
N LYS A 221 7.63 -57.42 21.07
CA LYS A 221 8.95 -57.98 21.42
C LYS A 221 9.20 -59.37 20.83
N GLU A 222 8.23 -60.26 20.91
CA GLU A 222 8.35 -61.61 20.34
C GLU A 222 8.32 -61.59 18.81
N THR A 223 7.52 -60.70 18.20
CA THR A 223 7.52 -60.46 16.76
C THR A 223 8.87 -59.94 16.28
N TYR A 224 9.45 -58.97 17.00
CA TYR A 224 10.77 -58.41 16.74
C TYR A 224 11.84 -59.49 16.78
N LYS A 225 11.87 -60.32 17.84
CA LYS A 225 12.81 -61.44 17.97
C LYS A 225 12.69 -62.44 16.81
N LYS A 226 11.46 -62.72 16.36
CA LYS A 226 11.19 -63.70 15.31
C LYS A 226 11.53 -63.18 13.91
N TYR A 227 11.20 -61.93 13.59
CA TYR A 227 11.23 -61.43 12.21
C TYR A 227 12.34 -60.40 11.94
N ASN A 228 13.09 -59.94 12.95
CA ASN A 228 14.26 -59.07 12.73
C ASN A 228 15.52 -59.86 12.32
N THR A 229 15.50 -60.43 11.12
CA THR A 229 16.61 -61.22 10.58
C THR A 229 17.83 -60.38 10.17
N THR A 230 17.68 -59.06 10.07
CA THR A 230 18.72 -58.12 9.62
C THR A 230 19.46 -57.42 10.77
N GLY A 231 19.06 -57.66 12.02
CA GLY A 231 19.71 -57.07 13.20
C GLY A 231 19.50 -55.56 13.35
N LYS A 232 18.45 -55.00 12.74
CA LYS A 232 18.11 -53.57 12.89
C LYS A 232 17.76 -53.23 14.34
N SER A 233 17.92 -51.98 14.75
CA SER A 233 17.36 -51.50 16.02
C SER A 233 15.83 -51.68 16.04
N LEU A 234 15.20 -51.69 17.23
CA LEU A 234 13.73 -51.83 17.32
C LEU A 234 13.02 -50.72 16.52
N ASP A 235 13.46 -49.48 16.68
CA ASP A 235 12.84 -48.33 16.00
C ASP A 235 13.03 -48.38 14.49
N ASP A 236 14.22 -48.77 14.01
CA ASP A 236 14.49 -48.92 12.57
C ASP A 236 13.71 -50.09 11.98
N TRP A 237 13.59 -51.19 12.72
CA TRP A 237 12.79 -52.35 12.32
C TRP A 237 11.30 -51.99 12.21
N ARG A 238 10.77 -51.22 13.17
CA ARG A 238 9.38 -50.74 13.11
C ARG A 238 9.14 -49.81 11.91
N ARG A 239 10.06 -48.88 11.62
CA ARG A 239 10.00 -48.05 10.39
C ARG A 239 10.06 -48.91 9.14
N ASP A 240 10.96 -49.90 9.10
CA ASP A 240 11.11 -50.80 7.97
C ASP A 240 9.87 -51.66 7.70
N ASN A 241 9.16 -52.08 8.75
CA ASN A 241 7.88 -52.79 8.62
C ASN A 241 6.81 -51.93 7.96
N VAL A 242 6.74 -50.64 8.33
CA VAL A 242 5.85 -49.67 7.70
C VAL A 242 6.26 -49.42 6.25
N ASN A 243 7.54 -49.14 6.00
CA ASN A 243 8.09 -48.92 4.66
C ASN A 243 7.85 -50.12 3.74
N THR A 244 7.94 -51.33 4.29
CA THR A 244 7.63 -52.59 3.60
C THR A 244 6.16 -52.64 3.19
N LEU A 245 5.23 -52.34 4.08
CA LEU A 245 3.81 -52.29 3.70
C LEU A 245 3.57 -51.25 2.59
N VAL A 246 4.10 -50.03 2.74
CA VAL A 246 3.91 -48.93 1.77
C VAL A 246 4.43 -49.35 0.39
N ARG A 247 5.67 -49.85 0.32
CA ARG A 247 6.28 -50.33 -0.92
C ARG A 247 5.47 -51.46 -1.55
N ASP A 248 5.07 -52.44 -0.76
CA ASP A 248 4.42 -53.64 -1.29
C ASP A 248 2.98 -53.34 -1.73
N VAL A 249 2.28 -52.42 -1.04
CA VAL A 249 0.99 -51.86 -1.49
C VAL A 249 1.17 -51.11 -2.81
N TYR A 250 2.14 -50.20 -2.90
CA TYR A 250 2.41 -49.45 -4.13
C TYR A 250 2.67 -50.39 -5.31
N ASN A 251 3.61 -51.33 -5.15
CA ASN A 251 3.95 -52.31 -6.17
C ASN A 251 2.74 -53.17 -6.57
N ALA A 252 1.94 -53.61 -5.61
CA ALA A 252 0.75 -54.40 -5.88
C ALA A 252 -0.27 -53.59 -6.69
N ILE A 253 -0.56 -52.34 -6.31
CA ILE A 253 -1.44 -51.43 -7.06
C ILE A 253 -0.92 -51.26 -8.50
N LYS A 254 0.35 -50.85 -8.64
CA LYS A 254 0.95 -50.57 -9.96
C LYS A 254 1.00 -51.80 -10.85
N SER A 255 1.17 -53.00 -10.29
CA SER A 255 1.14 -54.27 -11.03
C SER A 255 -0.26 -54.70 -11.52
N ARG A 256 -1.33 -54.10 -10.98
CA ARG A 256 -2.72 -54.42 -11.34
C ARG A 256 -3.36 -53.34 -12.20
N LYS A 257 -3.27 -52.09 -11.76
CA LYS A 257 -3.80 -50.91 -12.46
C LYS A 257 -2.87 -49.72 -12.21
N SER A 258 -1.97 -49.47 -13.17
CA SER A 258 -0.90 -48.46 -13.04
C SER A 258 -1.41 -47.01 -12.91
N ASN A 259 -2.64 -46.75 -13.39
CA ASN A 259 -3.30 -45.44 -13.33
C ASN A 259 -3.90 -45.12 -11.95
N ILE A 260 -4.03 -46.10 -11.04
CA ILE A 260 -4.54 -45.86 -9.69
C ILE A 260 -3.45 -45.19 -8.86
N ARG A 261 -3.79 -44.07 -8.24
CA ARG A 261 -2.86 -43.34 -7.37
C ARG A 261 -2.82 -43.95 -5.98
N PHE A 262 -1.66 -44.00 -5.37
CA PHE A 262 -1.47 -44.36 -3.98
C PHE A 262 -0.83 -43.19 -3.25
N GLY A 263 -1.46 -42.73 -2.18
CA GLY A 263 -0.84 -41.69 -1.37
C GLY A 263 -1.22 -41.76 0.10
N ILE A 264 -0.48 -40.98 0.87
CA ILE A 264 -0.48 -41.07 2.32
C ILE A 264 -0.57 -39.67 2.91
N SER A 265 -1.41 -39.51 3.94
CA SER A 265 -1.55 -38.29 4.73
C SER A 265 -0.91 -38.44 6.11
N PRO A 266 0.42 -38.23 6.26
CA PRO A 266 1.08 -38.31 7.56
C PRO A 266 0.81 -37.08 8.43
N PHE A 267 1.19 -37.14 9.71
CA PHE A 267 1.32 -35.96 10.55
C PHE A 267 2.20 -34.89 9.88
N GLY A 268 1.88 -33.61 10.08
CA GLY A 268 2.59 -32.51 9.43
C GLY A 268 4.05 -32.34 9.86
N ILE A 269 4.52 -33.00 10.93
CA ILE A 269 5.92 -33.00 11.37
C ILE A 269 6.49 -34.42 11.26
N TRP A 270 7.42 -34.61 10.33
CA TRP A 270 8.20 -35.85 10.22
C TRP A 270 9.17 -35.99 11.38
N ALA A 271 10.09 -35.03 11.51
CA ALA A 271 10.99 -34.86 12.65
C ALA A 271 11.26 -33.37 12.90
N ASN A 272 11.60 -33.04 14.16
CA ASN A 272 12.10 -31.74 14.56
C ASN A 272 13.60 -31.65 14.24
N LYS A 273 14.08 -30.47 13.85
CA LYS A 273 15.49 -30.22 13.52
C LYS A 273 16.45 -30.55 14.66
N ASP A 274 16.00 -30.34 15.90
CA ASP A 274 16.78 -30.64 17.11
C ASP A 274 16.95 -32.16 17.34
N SER A 275 16.01 -32.99 16.84
CA SER A 275 16.08 -34.45 16.98
C SER A 275 16.66 -35.14 15.75
N HIS A 276 16.63 -34.50 14.57
CA HIS A 276 17.13 -35.07 13.32
C HIS A 276 17.60 -33.94 12.40
N PRO A 277 18.81 -34.02 11.80
CA PRO A 277 19.40 -32.92 11.02
C PRO A 277 18.56 -32.50 9.79
N SER A 278 17.89 -33.46 9.14
CA SER A 278 16.95 -33.20 8.04
C SER A 278 15.56 -32.71 8.50
N GLY A 279 15.33 -32.58 9.80
CA GLY A 279 14.05 -32.22 10.38
C GLY A 279 13.65 -30.78 10.11
N SER A 280 12.35 -30.52 10.29
CA SER A 280 11.77 -29.18 10.17
C SER A 280 12.09 -28.32 11.41
N ASP A 281 12.16 -27.00 11.24
CA ASP A 281 12.34 -26.05 12.35
C ASP A 281 11.05 -25.92 13.19
N THR A 282 10.78 -26.98 13.94
CA THR A 282 9.60 -27.19 14.78
C THR A 282 9.97 -27.92 16.07
N LYS A 283 9.03 -27.99 17.02
CA LYS A 283 9.21 -28.59 18.36
C LYS A 283 8.05 -29.51 18.75
N GLY A 284 7.31 -30.02 17.76
CA GLY A 284 6.08 -30.78 17.97
C GLY A 284 6.29 -32.29 18.06
N LEU A 285 5.17 -33.03 18.02
CA LEU A 285 5.17 -34.50 17.92
C LEU A 285 5.74 -34.92 16.56
N GLN A 286 6.61 -35.94 16.56
CA GLN A 286 7.40 -36.34 15.40
C GLN A 286 6.95 -37.73 14.90
N SER A 287 6.41 -37.81 13.69
CA SER A 287 5.86 -39.08 13.16
C SER A 287 6.94 -40.16 13.00
N TYR A 288 8.18 -39.76 12.69
CA TYR A 288 9.32 -40.65 12.52
C TYR A 288 9.63 -41.50 13.78
N TYR A 289 9.40 -40.93 14.96
CA TYR A 289 9.70 -41.55 16.25
C TYR A 289 8.46 -42.11 16.96
N SER A 290 7.31 -41.43 16.84
CA SER A 290 6.11 -41.81 17.59
C SER A 290 5.27 -42.87 16.89
N HIS A 291 5.13 -42.80 15.57
CA HIS A 291 4.29 -43.70 14.78
C HIS A 291 5.12 -44.57 13.81
N TYR A 292 6.45 -44.38 13.81
CA TYR A 292 7.41 -45.02 12.90
C TYR A 292 7.07 -44.80 11.41
N ALA A 293 6.53 -43.62 11.10
CA ALA A 293 6.14 -43.19 9.76
C ALA A 293 7.28 -42.41 9.11
N ASP A 294 8.11 -43.08 8.31
CA ASP A 294 9.24 -42.47 7.63
C ASP A 294 8.87 -41.88 6.26
N SER A 295 8.15 -40.76 6.28
CA SER A 295 7.65 -40.13 5.06
C SER A 295 8.73 -39.67 4.09
N LEU A 296 9.92 -39.28 4.58
CA LEU A 296 11.03 -38.95 3.69
C LEU A 296 11.53 -40.18 2.94
N TYR A 297 11.56 -41.36 3.57
CA TYR A 297 11.89 -42.59 2.86
C TYR A 297 10.88 -42.88 1.74
N TRP A 298 9.57 -42.70 2.00
CA TRP A 298 8.54 -42.95 0.98
C TRP A 298 8.68 -42.02 -0.22
N ILE A 299 8.96 -40.74 0.03
CA ILE A 299 9.16 -39.72 -1.00
C ILE A 299 10.43 -40.02 -1.81
N ASN A 300 11.56 -40.21 -1.14
CA ASN A 300 12.86 -40.39 -1.81
C ASN A 300 12.95 -41.67 -2.64
N ASN A 301 12.15 -42.69 -2.30
CA ASN A 301 12.08 -43.94 -3.05
C ASN A 301 10.90 -43.98 -4.03
N GLU A 302 10.10 -42.92 -4.12
CA GLU A 302 8.93 -42.80 -5.02
C GLU A 302 7.97 -44.00 -4.92
N ILE A 303 7.75 -44.50 -3.70
CA ILE A 303 6.83 -45.61 -3.40
C ILE A 303 5.42 -45.14 -2.99
N ILE A 304 5.09 -43.92 -3.39
CA ILE A 304 3.79 -43.26 -3.31
C ILE A 304 3.70 -42.29 -4.50
N ASP A 305 2.51 -42.05 -5.02
CA ASP A 305 2.26 -41.05 -6.07
C ASP A 305 2.06 -39.65 -5.49
N TYR A 306 1.53 -39.55 -4.26
CA TYR A 306 1.37 -38.26 -3.57
C TYR A 306 1.57 -38.38 -2.05
N ILE A 307 2.03 -37.28 -1.46
CA ILE A 307 2.11 -37.08 -0.02
C ILE A 307 1.21 -35.91 0.38
N LEU A 308 0.53 -36.06 1.52
CA LEU A 308 -0.46 -35.11 2.01
C LEU A 308 -0.24 -34.79 3.50
N PRO A 309 0.80 -34.04 3.88
CA PRO A 309 1.04 -33.71 5.29
C PRO A 309 -0.10 -32.92 5.92
N GLN A 310 -0.49 -33.33 7.13
CA GLN A 310 -1.50 -32.68 7.97
C GLN A 310 -0.91 -31.46 8.71
N ILE A 311 -0.80 -30.31 8.03
CA ILE A 311 -0.26 -29.07 8.60
C ILE A 311 -1.36 -28.32 9.37
N TYR A 312 -1.74 -28.86 10.52
CA TYR A 312 -2.89 -28.40 11.29
C TYR A 312 -2.57 -27.28 12.30
N TRP A 313 -1.70 -26.35 11.91
CA TRP A 313 -1.26 -25.21 12.72
C TRP A 313 -1.44 -23.91 11.94
N ASN A 314 -1.51 -22.77 12.64
CA ASN A 314 -1.65 -21.47 12.00
C ASN A 314 -0.28 -20.90 11.58
N ILE A 315 -0.28 -20.00 10.61
CA ILE A 315 0.90 -19.24 10.19
C ILE A 315 1.41 -18.42 11.38
N GLY A 316 2.71 -18.54 11.65
CA GLY A 316 3.41 -17.87 12.75
C GLY A 316 3.33 -18.59 14.10
N TYR A 317 2.75 -19.79 14.18
CA TYR A 317 2.72 -20.56 15.42
C TYR A 317 4.14 -21.00 15.83
N SER A 318 4.56 -20.68 17.05
CA SER A 318 5.96 -20.80 17.48
C SER A 318 6.50 -22.24 17.56
N ILE A 319 5.63 -23.22 17.77
CA ILE A 319 6.02 -24.64 17.91
C ILE A 319 6.02 -25.36 16.55
N ALA A 320 5.09 -25.01 15.66
CA ALA A 320 4.85 -25.71 14.40
C ALA A 320 4.26 -24.74 13.36
N ASP A 321 5.04 -23.75 12.95
CA ASP A 321 4.58 -22.71 12.01
C ASP A 321 4.19 -23.33 10.66
N TYR A 322 2.95 -23.09 10.24
CA TYR A 322 2.43 -23.53 8.93
C TYR A 322 3.39 -23.19 7.79
N LYS A 323 3.89 -21.94 7.73
CA LYS A 323 4.74 -21.48 6.63
C LYS A 323 6.05 -22.24 6.57
N LYS A 324 6.67 -22.50 7.73
CA LYS A 324 7.92 -23.26 7.82
C LYS A 324 7.71 -24.71 7.39
N LEU A 325 6.62 -25.33 7.82
CA LEU A 325 6.28 -26.69 7.44
C LEU A 325 5.96 -26.83 5.95
N ALA A 326 5.18 -25.91 5.36
CA ALA A 326 4.89 -25.92 3.94
C ALA A 326 6.19 -25.88 3.10
N VAL A 327 7.10 -24.95 3.42
CA VAL A 327 8.41 -24.86 2.75
C VAL A 327 9.27 -26.11 2.99
N TRP A 328 9.22 -26.71 4.18
CA TRP A 328 9.98 -27.94 4.45
C TRP A 328 9.47 -29.11 3.59
N TRP A 329 8.15 -29.28 3.49
CA TRP A 329 7.54 -30.33 2.66
C TRP A 329 7.76 -30.10 1.16
N GLU A 330 7.76 -28.84 0.70
CA GLU A 330 8.16 -28.52 -0.68
C GLU A 330 9.57 -29.01 -0.98
N ASN A 331 10.51 -28.75 -0.07
CA ASN A 331 11.88 -29.21 -0.23
C ASN A 331 12.00 -30.74 -0.16
N ALA A 332 11.16 -31.40 0.64
CA ALA A 332 11.14 -32.86 0.74
C ALA A 332 10.76 -33.54 -0.58
N VAL A 333 9.80 -33.00 -1.33
CA VAL A 333 9.37 -33.57 -2.63
C VAL A 333 10.15 -33.01 -3.83
N LYS A 334 10.96 -31.97 -3.64
CA LYS A 334 11.63 -31.27 -4.73
C LYS A 334 12.55 -32.21 -5.50
N GLY A 335 12.30 -32.34 -6.81
CA GLY A 335 13.08 -33.20 -7.69
C GLY A 335 12.61 -34.66 -7.74
N THR A 336 11.52 -34.99 -7.05
CA THR A 336 10.82 -36.28 -7.15
C THR A 336 9.57 -36.17 -8.01
N ASN A 337 8.98 -37.30 -8.37
CA ASN A 337 7.68 -37.42 -9.03
C ASN A 337 6.50 -37.46 -8.06
N VAL A 338 6.74 -37.32 -6.75
CA VAL A 338 5.69 -37.35 -5.72
C VAL A 338 4.98 -36.01 -5.66
N ASP A 339 3.67 -36.02 -5.87
CA ASP A 339 2.83 -34.83 -5.72
C ASP A 339 2.70 -34.41 -4.25
N LEU A 340 2.84 -33.12 -3.98
CA LEU A 340 2.59 -32.55 -2.65
C LEU A 340 1.23 -31.86 -2.60
N TYR A 341 0.36 -32.34 -1.72
CA TYR A 341 -0.90 -31.70 -1.34
C TYR A 341 -0.84 -31.30 0.14
N ILE A 342 -1.52 -30.24 0.56
CA ILE A 342 -1.52 -29.84 1.98
C ILE A 342 -2.86 -30.18 2.65
N GLY A 343 -2.79 -30.83 3.82
CA GLY A 343 -3.93 -31.07 4.68
C GLY A 343 -4.25 -29.86 5.53
N HIS A 344 -5.49 -29.35 5.43
CA HIS A 344 -5.97 -28.19 6.18
C HIS A 344 -6.93 -28.61 7.30
N ALA A 345 -6.71 -28.02 8.50
CA ALA A 345 -7.53 -28.23 9.68
C ALA A 345 -8.81 -27.39 9.66
N ALA A 346 -9.73 -27.66 8.73
CA ALA A 346 -10.99 -26.93 8.63
C ALA A 346 -11.77 -26.93 9.96
N TYR A 347 -11.75 -28.04 10.70
CA TYR A 347 -12.40 -28.16 12.02
C TYR A 347 -11.93 -27.13 13.07
N LYS A 348 -10.73 -26.57 12.94
CA LYS A 348 -10.26 -25.54 13.87
C LYS A 348 -10.91 -24.18 13.63
N ALA A 349 -11.43 -23.93 12.43
CA ALA A 349 -12.15 -22.70 12.07
C ALA A 349 -13.42 -22.45 12.90
N GLU A 350 -13.94 -23.50 13.56
CA GLU A 350 -15.08 -23.44 14.48
C GLU A 350 -14.71 -22.88 15.87
N ASN A 351 -13.47 -22.42 16.07
CA ASN A 351 -13.05 -21.83 17.33
C ASN A 351 -13.92 -20.60 17.66
N PRO A 352 -14.64 -20.57 18.79
CA PRO A 352 -15.57 -19.50 19.10
C PRO A 352 -14.89 -18.22 19.61
N ASP A 353 -13.61 -18.26 19.98
CA ASP A 353 -12.88 -17.11 20.53
C ASP A 353 -12.39 -16.17 19.41
N PRO A 354 -12.90 -14.92 19.32
CA PRO A 354 -12.45 -13.94 18.30
C PRO A 354 -10.96 -13.60 18.33
N LYS A 355 -10.25 -13.91 19.42
CA LYS A 355 -8.80 -13.71 19.54
C LYS A 355 -8.00 -14.90 19.02
N SER A 356 -8.63 -16.04 18.82
CA SER A 356 -7.97 -17.20 18.25
C SER A 356 -7.58 -16.91 16.81
N PRO A 357 -6.37 -17.29 16.36
CA PRO A 357 -6.02 -17.22 14.95
C PRO A 357 -6.97 -18.08 14.10
N TRP A 358 -7.65 -19.06 14.70
CA TRP A 358 -8.61 -19.93 14.05
C TRP A 358 -10.05 -19.41 14.08
N TYR A 359 -10.30 -18.18 14.52
CA TYR A 359 -11.65 -17.62 14.48
C TYR A 359 -12.12 -17.37 13.04
N GLY A 360 -13.16 -18.07 12.62
CA GLY A 360 -13.72 -17.94 11.27
C GLY A 360 -12.79 -18.50 10.18
N ALA A 361 -12.80 -17.89 8.99
CA ALA A 361 -12.16 -18.45 7.80
C ALA A 361 -10.83 -17.78 7.39
N ALA A 362 -10.42 -16.70 8.08
CA ALA A 362 -9.30 -15.86 7.65
C ALA A 362 -7.95 -16.60 7.64
N GLU A 363 -7.70 -17.47 8.61
CA GLU A 363 -6.45 -18.24 8.64
C GLU A 363 -6.39 -19.29 7.52
N ILE A 364 -7.51 -19.96 7.21
CA ILE A 364 -7.59 -20.88 6.07
C ILE A 364 -7.36 -20.12 4.75
N GLU A 365 -7.95 -18.94 4.59
CA GLU A 365 -7.70 -18.08 3.42
C GLU A 365 -6.21 -17.75 3.29
N ARG A 366 -5.57 -17.30 4.37
CA ARG A 366 -4.14 -16.97 4.38
C ARG A 366 -3.27 -18.16 4.01
N GLN A 367 -3.59 -19.37 4.49
CA GLN A 367 -2.87 -20.59 4.14
C GLN A 367 -3.02 -20.92 2.65
N LEU A 368 -4.22 -20.82 2.09
CA LEU A 368 -4.44 -21.08 0.67
C LEU A 368 -3.72 -20.07 -0.22
N LEU A 369 -3.77 -18.78 0.14
CA LEU A 369 -3.06 -17.72 -0.59
C LEU A 369 -1.53 -17.87 -0.47
N LEU A 370 -1.03 -18.35 0.68
CA LEU A 370 0.39 -18.68 0.82
C LEU A 370 0.78 -19.84 -0.09
N ASN A 371 -0.01 -20.91 -0.14
CA ASN A 371 0.25 -22.05 -1.02
C ASN A 371 0.26 -21.63 -2.51
N GLU A 372 -0.56 -20.66 -2.92
CA GLU A 372 -0.58 -20.12 -4.30
C GLU A 372 0.72 -19.43 -4.73
N THR A 373 1.59 -19.07 -3.80
CA THR A 373 2.92 -18.53 -4.12
C THR A 373 3.90 -19.63 -4.56
N SER A 374 3.55 -20.90 -4.34
CA SER A 374 4.35 -22.06 -4.69
C SER A 374 3.98 -22.65 -6.04
N LYS A 375 4.99 -23.17 -6.75
CA LYS A 375 4.79 -24.01 -7.95
C LYS A 375 4.91 -25.51 -7.65
N ILE A 376 5.25 -25.87 -6.41
CA ILE A 376 5.49 -27.27 -5.98
C ILE A 376 4.27 -27.84 -5.26
N ILE A 377 3.57 -27.04 -4.46
CA ILE A 377 2.31 -27.46 -3.83
C ILE A 377 1.23 -27.55 -4.92
N LYS A 378 0.72 -28.75 -5.18
CA LYS A 378 -0.24 -29.06 -6.24
C LYS A 378 -1.69 -29.17 -5.77
N GLY A 379 -1.97 -28.89 -4.50
CA GLY A 379 -3.33 -29.01 -3.99
C GLY A 379 -3.51 -28.84 -2.50
N SER A 380 -4.79 -28.85 -2.11
CA SER A 380 -5.27 -28.65 -0.75
C SER A 380 -6.40 -29.64 -0.45
N VAL A 381 -6.34 -30.29 0.71
CA VAL A 381 -7.36 -31.25 1.16
C VAL A 381 -7.84 -30.88 2.56
N PHE A 382 -9.15 -30.86 2.78
CA PHE A 382 -9.75 -30.29 3.98
C PHE A 382 -10.33 -31.36 4.89
N PHE A 383 -9.93 -31.35 6.16
CA PHE A 383 -10.50 -32.20 7.19
C PHE A 383 -11.52 -31.38 8.00
N ASN A 384 -12.83 -31.55 7.79
CA ASN A 384 -13.54 -32.57 7.00
C ASN A 384 -14.88 -32.05 6.40
N TYR A 385 -15.64 -32.91 5.71
CA TYR A 385 -16.91 -32.55 5.05
C TYR A 385 -17.91 -31.86 5.97
N ASN A 386 -18.26 -32.45 7.12
CA ASN A 386 -19.34 -31.93 7.95
C ASN A 386 -19.03 -30.53 8.49
N VAL A 387 -17.78 -30.26 8.86
CA VAL A 387 -17.35 -28.91 9.27
C VAL A 387 -17.52 -27.92 8.13
N MET A 388 -17.00 -28.28 6.96
CA MET A 388 -17.06 -27.44 5.78
C MET A 388 -18.52 -27.12 5.42
N ALA A 389 -19.39 -28.14 5.37
CA ALA A 389 -20.80 -28.00 5.03
C ALA A 389 -21.64 -27.23 6.07
N LYS A 390 -21.27 -27.26 7.36
CA LYS A 390 -21.94 -26.50 8.43
C LYS A 390 -21.55 -25.02 8.44
N SER A 391 -20.33 -24.69 8.01
CA SER A 391 -19.81 -23.31 8.03
C SER A 391 -19.93 -22.63 6.66
N ALA A 392 -20.97 -21.81 6.49
CA ALA A 392 -21.17 -21.01 5.28
C ALA A 392 -20.00 -20.04 5.02
N ALA A 393 -19.45 -19.43 6.07
CA ALA A 393 -18.32 -18.51 5.96
C ALA A 393 -17.06 -19.22 5.44
N LEU A 394 -16.76 -20.40 5.98
CA LEU A 394 -15.62 -21.20 5.54
C LEU A 394 -15.81 -21.71 4.11
N THR A 395 -16.99 -22.26 3.81
CA THR A 395 -17.37 -22.69 2.46
C THR A 395 -17.19 -21.57 1.44
N ASN A 396 -17.73 -20.38 1.70
CA ASN A 396 -17.66 -19.25 0.78
C ASN A 396 -16.21 -18.77 0.59
N THR A 397 -15.40 -18.78 1.64
CA THR A 397 -13.99 -18.39 1.58
C THR A 397 -13.20 -19.34 0.69
N VAL A 398 -13.29 -20.65 0.93
CA VAL A 398 -12.58 -21.67 0.14
C VAL A 398 -13.08 -21.67 -1.31
N LYS A 399 -14.40 -21.59 -1.53
CA LYS A 399 -14.99 -21.47 -2.87
C LYS A 399 -14.50 -20.23 -3.61
N THR A 400 -14.39 -19.09 -2.94
CA THR A 400 -13.88 -17.84 -3.56
C THR A 400 -12.44 -17.99 -4.03
N VAL A 401 -11.60 -18.65 -3.24
CA VAL A 401 -10.22 -18.96 -3.63
C VAL A 401 -10.21 -19.91 -4.84
N PHE A 402 -11.00 -20.99 -4.82
CA PHE A 402 -11.10 -21.91 -5.95
C PHE A 402 -11.64 -21.25 -7.22
N ASP A 403 -12.66 -20.41 -7.12
CA ASP A 403 -13.20 -19.66 -8.24
C ASP A 403 -12.16 -18.67 -8.82
N ARG A 404 -11.31 -18.07 -7.99
CA ARG A 404 -10.17 -17.26 -8.43
C ARG A 404 -9.12 -18.11 -9.16
N ARG A 405 -8.81 -19.31 -8.66
CA ARG A 405 -7.89 -20.27 -9.34
C ARG A 405 -8.45 -20.73 -10.68
N ASP A 406 -9.76 -20.91 -10.78
CA ASP A 406 -10.48 -21.25 -12.01
C ASP A 406 -10.63 -20.06 -12.98
N GLY A 407 -10.16 -18.86 -12.60
CA GLY A 407 -10.33 -17.65 -13.41
C GLY A 407 -11.77 -17.13 -13.49
N LYS A 408 -12.68 -17.64 -12.64
CA LYS A 408 -14.06 -17.15 -12.53
C LYS A 408 -14.14 -15.82 -11.77
N LEU A 409 -13.15 -15.52 -10.93
CA LEU A 409 -12.98 -14.27 -10.20
C LEU A 409 -11.59 -13.67 -10.47
N PRO A 410 -11.46 -12.33 -10.45
CA PRO A 410 -10.16 -11.69 -10.58
C PRO A 410 -9.28 -11.95 -9.35
N LYS A 411 -7.97 -12.00 -9.58
CA LYS A 411 -6.93 -12.03 -8.54
C LYS A 411 -6.80 -10.71 -7.80
N VAL A 412 -7.08 -9.59 -8.48
CA VAL A 412 -7.14 -8.24 -7.90
C VAL A 412 -8.55 -7.70 -8.09
N ALA A 413 -9.27 -7.46 -7.00
CA ALA A 413 -10.59 -6.86 -7.05
C ALA A 413 -10.52 -5.44 -7.65
N VAL A 414 -11.54 -5.08 -8.41
CA VAL A 414 -11.71 -3.71 -8.93
C VAL A 414 -11.89 -2.76 -7.75
N ARG A 415 -11.13 -1.67 -7.74
CA ARG A 415 -11.26 -0.60 -6.74
C ARG A 415 -11.07 0.77 -7.37
N ILE A 416 -11.95 1.71 -7.06
CA ILE A 416 -11.82 3.13 -7.36
C ILE A 416 -11.09 3.79 -6.19
N SER A 417 -9.93 4.34 -6.46
CA SER A 417 -9.08 5.02 -5.47
C SER A 417 -9.33 6.51 -5.42
N ARG A 418 -9.76 7.12 -6.53
CA ARG A 418 -10.14 8.54 -6.60
C ARG A 418 -11.37 8.72 -7.50
N PRO A 419 -12.45 9.34 -6.99
CA PRO A 419 -12.65 9.70 -5.59
C PRO A 419 -12.85 8.43 -4.74
N ALA A 420 -12.42 8.47 -3.48
CA ALA A 420 -12.54 7.32 -2.57
C ALA A 420 -13.98 7.13 -2.02
N SER A 421 -14.87 8.08 -2.29
CA SER A 421 -16.28 8.08 -1.91
C SER A 421 -17.08 8.96 -2.89
N ASP A 422 -18.39 8.98 -2.75
CA ASP A 422 -19.25 9.92 -3.47
C ASP A 422 -18.87 11.38 -3.15
N ILE A 423 -18.92 12.25 -4.17
CA ILE A 423 -18.53 13.67 -4.06
C ILE A 423 -19.50 14.61 -4.78
N THR A 424 -19.42 15.91 -4.46
CA THR A 424 -20.11 17.00 -5.18
C THR A 424 -19.07 17.97 -5.75
N THR A 425 -19.24 18.40 -7.01
CA THR A 425 -18.30 19.33 -7.68
C THR A 425 -19.02 20.25 -8.66
N SER A 426 -18.39 21.34 -9.08
CA SER A 426 -18.83 22.18 -10.21
C SER A 426 -18.08 21.89 -11.51
N MET A 427 -17.06 21.01 -11.46
CA MET A 427 -16.25 20.62 -12.61
C MET A 427 -17.10 19.95 -13.70
N THR A 428 -16.73 20.16 -14.95
CA THR A 428 -17.40 19.54 -16.12
C THR A 428 -16.85 18.15 -16.46
N SER A 429 -15.76 17.75 -15.82
CA SER A 429 -15.11 16.44 -15.95
C SER A 429 -14.40 16.08 -14.65
N PHE A 430 -14.11 14.79 -14.45
CA PHE A 430 -13.36 14.29 -13.30
C PHE A 430 -12.50 13.09 -13.70
N TYR A 431 -11.29 13.00 -13.16
CA TYR A 431 -10.33 11.94 -13.43
C TYR A 431 -10.44 10.87 -12.35
N LEU A 432 -10.93 9.71 -12.77
CA LEU A 432 -11.05 8.52 -11.95
C LEU A 432 -9.76 7.71 -12.02
N ASN A 433 -9.27 7.18 -10.90
CA ASN A 433 -8.16 6.21 -10.92
C ASN A 433 -8.40 5.07 -9.94
N GLY A 434 -7.65 3.97 -10.10
CA GLY A 434 -7.84 2.77 -9.30
C GLY A 434 -7.01 1.57 -9.76
N GLU A 435 -7.34 0.41 -9.21
CA GLU A 435 -6.68 -0.86 -9.53
C GLU A 435 -7.68 -1.96 -9.93
N SER A 436 -7.18 -2.93 -10.69
CA SER A 436 -7.93 -4.07 -11.22
C SER A 436 -6.96 -5.17 -11.64
N ASP A 437 -7.44 -6.39 -11.87
CA ASP A 437 -6.59 -7.51 -12.27
C ASP A 437 -5.98 -7.30 -13.67
N PRO A 438 -4.65 -7.26 -13.81
CA PRO A 438 -3.99 -7.03 -15.11
C PRO A 438 -4.31 -8.09 -16.17
N ALA A 439 -4.67 -9.32 -15.77
CA ALA A 439 -4.91 -10.43 -16.70
C ALA A 439 -6.31 -10.43 -17.33
N LEU A 440 -7.22 -9.57 -16.87
CA LEU A 440 -8.63 -9.58 -17.28
C LEU A 440 -9.06 -8.22 -17.85
N PRO A 441 -10.01 -8.16 -18.81
CA PRO A 441 -10.53 -6.89 -19.31
C PRO A 441 -11.33 -6.16 -18.23
N LEU A 442 -11.11 -4.84 -18.11
CA LEU A 442 -11.83 -3.95 -17.20
C LEU A 442 -12.83 -3.11 -18.00
N TYR A 443 -14.04 -2.94 -17.49
CA TYR A 443 -15.08 -2.14 -18.14
C TYR A 443 -15.55 -1.01 -17.23
N LEU A 444 -15.76 0.19 -17.79
CA LEU A 444 -16.43 1.33 -17.15
C LEU A 444 -17.80 1.50 -17.79
N ASN A 445 -18.87 1.32 -17.00
CA ASN A 445 -20.26 1.35 -17.48
C ASN A 445 -20.47 0.49 -18.74
N GLY A 446 -19.86 -0.70 -18.77
CA GLY A 446 -19.91 -1.65 -19.88
C GLY A 446 -18.95 -1.38 -21.06
N LYS A 447 -18.17 -0.29 -21.04
CA LYS A 447 -17.18 0.03 -22.08
C LYS A 447 -15.77 -0.36 -21.64
N LEU A 448 -15.00 -0.99 -22.52
CA LEU A 448 -13.64 -1.43 -22.23
C LEU A 448 -12.74 -0.25 -21.83
N VAL A 449 -11.92 -0.44 -20.79
CA VAL A 449 -10.90 0.53 -20.33
C VAL A 449 -9.55 0.10 -20.88
N GLU A 450 -9.07 0.81 -21.90
CA GLU A 450 -7.84 0.46 -22.64
C GLU A 450 -6.55 0.93 -21.94
N ASN A 451 -6.60 2.09 -21.26
CA ASN A 451 -5.41 2.73 -20.69
C ASN A 451 -5.10 2.21 -19.27
N ARG A 452 -4.53 1.01 -19.23
CA ARG A 452 -4.12 0.33 -17.98
C ARG A 452 -2.63 0.05 -17.96
N SER A 453 -2.03 0.12 -16.78
CA SER A 453 -0.64 -0.29 -16.56
C SER A 453 -0.52 -1.82 -16.59
N SER A 454 0.72 -2.33 -16.65
CA SER A 454 0.98 -3.78 -16.67
C SER A 454 0.58 -4.48 -15.36
N LYS A 455 0.51 -3.72 -14.26
CA LYS A 455 -0.02 -4.17 -12.97
C LYS A 455 -1.53 -3.95 -12.80
N GLY A 456 -2.21 -3.46 -13.83
CA GLY A 456 -3.66 -3.31 -13.84
C GLY A 456 -4.16 -2.03 -13.17
N TYR A 457 -3.28 -1.06 -12.92
CA TYR A 457 -3.67 0.29 -12.52
C TYR A 457 -4.35 1.01 -13.68
N PHE A 458 -5.38 1.79 -13.40
CA PHE A 458 -6.15 2.50 -14.42
C PHE A 458 -6.36 3.97 -14.06
N GLY A 459 -6.62 4.77 -15.10
CA GLY A 459 -6.95 6.18 -14.99
C GLY A 459 -7.81 6.63 -16.17
N VAL A 460 -8.95 7.28 -15.90
CA VAL A 460 -9.94 7.67 -16.92
C VAL A 460 -10.53 9.03 -16.59
N LEU A 461 -10.40 9.99 -17.51
CA LEU A 461 -11.14 11.25 -17.45
C LEU A 461 -12.57 11.05 -17.95
N VAL A 462 -13.56 11.31 -17.10
CA VAL A 462 -14.99 11.18 -17.44
C VAL A 462 -15.67 12.55 -17.50
N PRO A 463 -16.58 12.80 -18.46
CA PRO A 463 -17.39 14.01 -18.47
C PRO A 463 -18.49 13.96 -17.39
N LEU A 464 -18.90 15.12 -16.90
CA LEU A 464 -19.95 15.27 -15.90
C LEU A 464 -21.11 16.13 -16.41
N SER A 465 -22.31 15.55 -16.43
CA SER A 465 -23.57 16.27 -16.61
C SER A 465 -24.03 16.89 -15.29
N VAL A 466 -24.77 18.01 -15.33
CA VAL A 466 -25.38 18.58 -14.11
C VAL A 466 -26.32 17.53 -13.48
N GLY A 467 -26.25 17.34 -12.16
CA GLY A 467 -26.92 16.27 -11.43
C GLY A 467 -26.00 15.11 -11.08
N LYS A 468 -26.59 13.94 -10.76
CA LYS A 468 -25.84 12.73 -10.38
C LYS A 468 -25.24 12.04 -11.61
N ASN A 469 -23.97 11.69 -11.53
CA ASN A 469 -23.25 10.87 -12.51
C ASN A 469 -22.71 9.64 -11.80
N THR A 470 -23.05 8.44 -12.24
CA THR A 470 -22.61 7.18 -11.62
C THR A 470 -21.64 6.43 -12.54
N PHE A 471 -20.53 6.02 -11.96
CA PHE A 471 -19.44 5.33 -12.65
C PHE A 471 -19.19 3.99 -11.97
N THR A 472 -19.46 2.90 -12.68
CA THR A 472 -19.25 1.54 -12.21
C THR A 472 -18.17 0.88 -13.05
N PHE A 473 -17.08 0.49 -12.39
CA PHE A 473 -16.07 -0.37 -12.98
C PHE A 473 -16.43 -1.84 -12.72
N THR A 474 -16.29 -2.71 -13.72
CA THR A 474 -16.57 -4.15 -13.60
C THR A 474 -15.48 -4.99 -14.27
N GLN A 475 -15.19 -6.14 -13.67
CA GLN A 475 -14.23 -7.13 -14.19
C GLN A 475 -14.53 -8.49 -13.57
N ALA A 476 -14.93 -9.47 -14.40
CA ALA A 476 -15.14 -10.88 -14.02
C ALA A 476 -15.84 -11.08 -12.64
N GLY A 477 -17.02 -10.47 -12.45
CA GLY A 477 -17.78 -10.59 -11.19
C GLY A 477 -17.33 -9.68 -10.05
N SER A 478 -16.20 -8.98 -10.17
CA SER A 478 -15.82 -7.87 -9.29
C SER A 478 -16.33 -6.54 -9.84
N SER A 479 -16.77 -5.65 -8.96
CA SER A 479 -17.18 -4.29 -9.33
C SER A 479 -16.92 -3.29 -8.22
N ASP A 480 -16.76 -2.03 -8.59
CA ASP A 480 -16.74 -0.89 -7.68
C ASP A 480 -17.43 0.32 -8.33
N THR A 481 -18.09 1.15 -7.54
CA THR A 481 -18.94 2.24 -8.02
C THR A 481 -18.75 3.52 -7.22
N CYS A 482 -18.68 4.65 -7.92
CA CYS A 482 -18.74 5.98 -7.31
C CYS A 482 -19.78 6.87 -7.99
N THR A 483 -20.36 7.79 -7.23
CA THR A 483 -21.28 8.82 -7.72
C THR A 483 -20.67 10.22 -7.55
N ILE A 484 -20.62 10.97 -8.65
CA ILE A 484 -20.20 12.37 -8.67
C ILE A 484 -21.39 13.25 -9.01
N THR A 485 -21.80 14.09 -8.07
CA THR A 485 -22.89 15.04 -8.26
C THR A 485 -22.32 16.37 -8.75
N ARG A 486 -22.64 16.76 -9.99
CA ARG A 486 -22.25 18.07 -10.50
C ARG A 486 -23.32 19.12 -10.22
N THR A 487 -22.95 20.24 -9.61
CA THR A 487 -23.83 21.41 -9.46
C THR A 487 -23.71 22.34 -10.68
N ALA A 488 -24.81 22.99 -11.05
CA ALA A 488 -24.77 24.05 -12.06
C ALA A 488 -23.93 25.22 -11.56
N SER A 489 -23.18 25.90 -12.44
CA SER A 489 -22.50 27.14 -12.08
C SER A 489 -23.54 28.16 -11.61
N SER A 490 -23.41 28.67 -10.39
CA SER A 490 -24.33 29.69 -9.87
C SER A 490 -24.30 30.92 -10.79
N GLY A 491 -25.46 31.31 -11.33
CA GLY A 491 -25.61 32.59 -12.01
C GLY A 491 -25.35 33.78 -11.08
N TYR A 492 -25.52 35.01 -11.58
CA TYR A 492 -25.36 36.22 -10.76
C TYR A 492 -26.23 36.18 -9.50
N GLU A 493 -25.64 36.54 -8.36
CA GLU A 493 -26.30 36.49 -7.06
C GLU A 493 -27.43 37.52 -6.98
N LYS A 494 -28.65 37.08 -6.61
CA LYS A 494 -29.78 37.99 -6.39
C LYS A 494 -29.65 38.70 -5.04
N MET A 495 -30.18 39.92 -4.95
CA MET A 495 -30.30 40.66 -3.69
C MET A 495 -31.77 40.65 -3.22
N SER A 496 -31.98 40.56 -1.91
CA SER A 496 -33.31 40.60 -1.27
C SER A 496 -33.90 42.01 -1.18
N GLY A 497 -33.09 43.06 -1.37
CA GLY A 497 -33.52 44.45 -1.35
C GLY A 497 -32.45 45.42 -1.82
N VAL A 498 -32.80 46.72 -1.89
CA VAL A 498 -31.84 47.79 -2.15
C VAL A 498 -31.05 48.06 -0.88
N GLU A 499 -29.79 47.64 -0.86
CA GLU A 499 -28.89 47.85 0.27
C GLU A 499 -27.43 47.91 -0.15
N ILE A 500 -26.58 48.34 0.79
CA ILE A 500 -25.13 48.17 0.74
C ILE A 500 -24.77 47.28 1.94
N PRO A 501 -24.41 46.00 1.71
CA PRO A 501 -23.98 45.12 2.78
C PRO A 501 -22.74 45.70 3.47
N SER A 502 -22.74 45.82 4.80
CA SER A 502 -21.63 46.42 5.55
C SER A 502 -20.30 45.72 5.23
N SER A 503 -20.32 44.39 5.13
CA SER A 503 -19.19 43.52 4.78
C SER A 503 -18.62 43.76 3.37
N SER A 504 -19.37 44.41 2.48
CA SER A 504 -18.94 44.70 1.11
C SER A 504 -18.17 46.00 0.98
N THR A 505 -18.30 46.90 1.96
CA THR A 505 -17.66 48.22 1.94
C THR A 505 -16.16 48.13 2.19
N PHE A 506 -15.38 49.12 1.77
CA PHE A 506 -13.96 49.22 2.12
C PHE A 506 -13.70 50.53 2.89
N PRO A 507 -12.88 50.53 3.95
CA PRO A 507 -12.15 49.40 4.48
C PRO A 507 -12.92 48.65 5.57
N GLN A 508 -12.65 47.36 5.72
CA GLN A 508 -13.21 46.52 6.79
C GLN A 508 -12.42 46.59 8.11
N SER A 509 -11.22 47.17 8.08
CA SER A 509 -10.34 47.35 9.24
C SER A 509 -9.53 48.62 9.04
N GLN A 510 -8.87 49.12 10.10
CA GLN A 510 -8.10 50.38 10.01
C GLN A 510 -7.14 50.37 8.81
N GLU A 511 -7.33 51.33 7.91
CA GLU A 511 -6.57 51.47 6.67
C GLU A 511 -5.62 52.65 6.79
N TYR A 512 -4.35 52.44 6.48
CA TYR A 512 -3.35 53.51 6.42
C TYR A 512 -2.53 53.43 5.15
N ARG A 513 -2.25 54.59 4.57
CA ARG A 513 -1.38 54.75 3.40
C ARG A 513 -0.55 56.03 3.52
N MET A 514 0.53 56.11 2.76
CA MET A 514 1.32 57.33 2.64
C MET A 514 0.66 58.33 1.68
N PRO A 515 1.00 59.63 1.78
CA PRO A 515 0.58 60.64 0.81
C PRO A 515 0.85 60.22 -0.65
N GLY A 516 -0.07 60.54 -1.55
CA GLY A 516 0.05 60.26 -2.99
C GLY A 516 -0.25 58.81 -3.38
N GLU A 517 -0.28 57.87 -2.45
CA GLU A 517 -0.69 56.50 -2.74
C GLU A 517 -2.17 56.41 -3.10
N LYS A 518 -2.53 55.41 -3.90
CA LYS A 518 -3.90 55.19 -4.32
C LYS A 518 -4.51 53.99 -3.61
N ILE A 519 -5.78 54.10 -3.28
CA ILE A 519 -6.61 53.00 -2.77
C ILE A 519 -7.86 52.87 -3.63
N THR A 520 -8.40 51.66 -3.69
CA THR A 520 -9.69 51.42 -4.34
C THR A 520 -10.77 51.33 -3.27
N LEU A 521 -11.64 52.33 -3.23
CA LEU A 521 -12.85 52.27 -2.41
C LEU A 521 -13.86 51.37 -3.14
N THR A 522 -14.38 50.35 -2.47
CA THR A 522 -15.32 49.40 -3.06
C THR A 522 -16.54 49.20 -2.18
N CYS A 523 -17.69 48.92 -2.80
CA CYS A 523 -18.87 48.39 -2.12
C CYS A 523 -19.67 47.49 -3.07
N GLN A 524 -20.55 46.65 -2.53
CA GLN A 524 -21.56 45.95 -3.33
C GLN A 524 -22.92 46.64 -3.17
N ALA A 525 -23.66 46.69 -4.26
CA ALA A 525 -25.00 47.28 -4.33
C ALA A 525 -25.77 46.65 -5.51
N PRO A 526 -27.08 46.92 -5.68
CA PRO A 526 -27.81 46.49 -6.87
C PRO A 526 -27.13 46.91 -8.18
N ALA A 527 -27.12 46.03 -9.17
CA ALA A 527 -26.57 46.32 -10.48
C ALA A 527 -27.42 47.37 -11.22
N GLY A 528 -26.77 48.30 -11.93
CA GLY A 528 -27.41 49.44 -12.60
C GLY A 528 -27.76 50.62 -11.69
N SER A 529 -27.30 50.63 -10.43
CA SER A 529 -27.45 51.75 -9.50
C SER A 529 -26.47 52.89 -9.78
N THR A 530 -26.84 54.09 -9.37
CA THR A 530 -25.89 55.19 -9.15
C THR A 530 -25.32 55.06 -7.74
N VAL A 531 -23.99 54.92 -7.62
CA VAL A 531 -23.30 54.73 -6.33
C VAL A 531 -22.25 55.82 -6.14
N SER A 532 -22.14 56.35 -4.92
CA SER A 532 -21.11 57.31 -4.53
C SER A 532 -20.54 57.00 -3.15
N VAL A 533 -19.37 57.56 -2.85
CA VAL A 533 -18.71 57.47 -1.55
C VAL A 533 -18.24 58.85 -1.08
N LYS A 534 -18.52 59.19 0.17
CA LYS A 534 -18.04 60.42 0.82
C LYS A 534 -16.88 60.10 1.78
N LEU A 535 -15.76 60.76 1.60
CA LEU A 535 -14.57 60.64 2.45
C LEU A 535 -13.86 61.99 2.53
N ASN A 536 -13.40 62.37 3.73
CA ASN A 536 -12.71 63.64 3.98
C ASN A 536 -13.48 64.86 3.41
N GLY A 537 -14.79 64.91 3.65
CA GLY A 537 -15.68 65.99 3.20
C GLY A 537 -16.02 66.00 1.69
N LYS A 538 -15.40 65.16 0.86
CA LYS A 538 -15.62 65.10 -0.60
C LYS A 538 -16.40 63.85 -1.01
N THR A 539 -17.26 63.98 -2.03
CA THR A 539 -18.07 62.88 -2.59
C THR A 539 -17.52 62.47 -3.95
N TYR A 540 -17.44 61.16 -4.19
CA TYR A 540 -16.89 60.55 -5.41
C TYR A 540 -17.90 59.58 -6.01
N SER A 541 -18.19 59.69 -7.31
CA SER A 541 -19.02 58.72 -8.03
C SER A 541 -18.25 57.42 -8.28
N MET A 542 -18.92 56.29 -8.12
CA MET A 542 -18.34 54.95 -8.26
C MET A 542 -18.82 54.24 -9.53
N LYS A 543 -17.94 53.45 -10.15
CA LYS A 543 -18.21 52.69 -11.37
C LYS A 543 -18.54 51.23 -11.04
N GLN A 544 -19.58 50.68 -11.66
CA GLN A 544 -19.86 49.23 -11.62
C GLN A 544 -18.76 48.46 -12.35
N ILE A 545 -18.15 47.47 -11.70
CA ILE A 545 -17.07 46.63 -12.23
C ILE A 545 -17.41 45.15 -12.34
N SER A 546 -18.53 44.71 -11.74
CA SER A 546 -19.03 43.34 -11.84
C SER A 546 -20.55 43.28 -11.78
N GLY A 547 -21.13 42.11 -12.07
CA GLY A 547 -22.58 41.90 -12.10
C GLY A 547 -23.21 42.25 -13.45
N PRO A 548 -24.50 41.92 -13.64
CA PRO A 548 -25.17 42.12 -14.92
C PRO A 548 -25.37 43.61 -15.23
N THR A 549 -25.34 43.97 -16.51
CA THR A 549 -25.66 45.33 -16.98
C THR A 549 -27.17 45.44 -17.15
N ASN A 550 -27.81 46.39 -16.47
CA ASN A 550 -29.26 46.66 -16.54
C ASN A 550 -30.17 45.42 -16.35
N PRO A 551 -30.00 44.62 -15.28
CA PRO A 551 -30.89 43.49 -15.08
C PRO A 551 -32.33 43.92 -14.79
N SER A 552 -33.29 43.09 -15.19
CA SER A 552 -34.71 43.28 -14.85
C SER A 552 -35.01 43.11 -13.35
N GLY A 553 -34.13 42.42 -12.61
CA GLY A 553 -34.24 42.15 -11.18
C GLY A 553 -33.10 42.71 -10.33
N LEU A 554 -33.20 42.54 -9.02
CA LEU A 554 -32.16 42.92 -8.06
C LEU A 554 -31.03 41.89 -8.06
N TYR A 555 -29.92 42.22 -8.72
CA TYR A 555 -28.70 41.41 -8.72
C TYR A 555 -27.55 42.18 -8.10
N LYS A 556 -26.67 41.45 -7.43
CA LYS A 556 -25.48 42.00 -6.77
C LYS A 556 -24.46 42.43 -7.81
N ALA A 557 -23.96 43.65 -7.67
CA ALA A 557 -22.85 44.21 -8.45
C ALA A 557 -21.82 44.85 -7.52
N THR A 558 -20.56 44.83 -7.95
CA THR A 558 -19.48 45.53 -7.23
C THR A 558 -19.25 46.89 -7.89
N TYR A 559 -19.14 47.93 -7.07
CA TYR A 559 -18.81 49.29 -7.48
C TYR A 559 -17.46 49.69 -6.91
N SER A 560 -16.69 50.47 -7.65
CA SER A 560 -15.38 50.94 -7.22
C SER A 560 -15.07 52.36 -7.68
N VAL A 561 -14.21 53.04 -6.92
CA VAL A 561 -13.56 54.30 -7.33
C VAL A 561 -12.13 54.32 -6.78
N GLU A 562 -11.20 54.86 -7.55
CA GLU A 562 -9.83 55.09 -7.11
C GLU A 562 -9.75 56.40 -6.32
N TYR A 563 -9.15 56.37 -5.14
CA TYR A 563 -8.93 57.52 -4.27
C TYR A 563 -7.43 57.71 -4.03
N THR A 564 -6.93 58.92 -4.29
CA THR A 564 -5.53 59.28 -4.04
C THR A 564 -5.40 59.93 -2.67
N MET A 565 -4.48 59.42 -1.84
CA MET A 565 -4.29 59.88 -0.47
C MET A 565 -3.74 61.31 -0.44
N PRO A 566 -4.36 62.23 0.32
CA PRO A 566 -3.97 63.63 0.35
C PRO A 566 -2.58 63.82 1.00
N SER A 567 -1.90 64.89 0.58
CA SER A 567 -0.64 65.33 1.19
C SER A 567 -0.88 66.35 2.29
N PHE A 568 -0.02 66.31 3.32
CA PHE A 568 -0.07 67.20 4.48
C PHE A 568 1.34 67.71 4.80
N SER A 569 1.44 68.92 5.36
CA SER A 569 2.70 69.56 5.78
C SER A 569 2.87 69.58 7.31
N GLY A 570 4.04 70.03 7.77
CA GLY A 570 4.40 70.13 9.19
C GLY A 570 5.01 68.85 9.78
N THR A 571 5.03 68.74 11.11
CA THR A 571 5.60 67.59 11.83
C THR A 571 4.98 66.26 11.37
N PRO A 572 5.80 65.26 10.99
CA PRO A 572 5.31 63.94 10.61
C PRO A 572 4.43 63.29 11.68
N ARG A 573 3.22 62.88 11.29
CA ARG A 573 2.20 62.31 12.18
C ARG A 573 1.24 61.41 11.41
N ILE A 574 0.38 60.70 12.14
CA ILE A 574 -0.75 59.94 11.60
C ILE A 574 -1.97 60.87 11.55
N ILE A 575 -2.70 60.86 10.44
CA ILE A 575 -3.88 61.70 10.20
C ILE A 575 -5.08 60.81 9.90
N ASN A 576 -6.18 60.97 10.62
CA ASN A 576 -7.41 60.22 10.40
C ASN A 576 -8.32 61.00 9.42
N LEU A 577 -8.70 60.37 8.30
CA LEU A 577 -9.63 60.94 7.31
C LEU A 577 -11.10 60.57 7.59
N GLY A 578 -11.33 59.68 8.57
CA GLY A 578 -12.64 59.14 8.94
C GLY A 578 -13.04 57.90 8.14
N ALA A 579 -14.22 57.37 8.45
CA ALA A 579 -14.82 56.23 7.75
C ALA A 579 -15.52 56.71 6.47
N PRO A 580 -15.25 56.10 5.30
CA PRO A 580 -16.02 56.35 4.09
C PRO A 580 -17.51 56.08 4.30
N VAL A 581 -18.36 56.96 3.76
CA VAL A 581 -19.82 56.78 3.75
C VAL A 581 -20.29 56.51 2.33
N TYR A 582 -20.72 55.28 2.08
CA TYR A 582 -21.22 54.84 0.78
C TYR A 582 -22.71 55.13 0.64
N THR A 583 -23.13 55.58 -0.55
CA THR A 583 -24.52 55.88 -0.87
C THR A 583 -24.91 55.19 -2.17
N VAL A 584 -26.03 54.48 -2.17
CA VAL A 584 -26.64 53.90 -3.37
C VAL A 584 -27.97 54.59 -3.64
N ASN A 585 -28.23 54.91 -4.91
CA ASN A 585 -29.54 55.24 -5.43
C ASN A 585 -29.93 54.20 -6.49
N TYR A 586 -30.93 53.38 -6.19
CA TYR A 586 -31.53 52.45 -7.13
C TYR A 586 -32.98 52.85 -7.39
N LYS A 587 -33.27 53.37 -8.59
CA LYS A 587 -34.62 53.77 -9.04
C LYS A 587 -35.36 54.65 -8.02
N GLY A 588 -34.66 55.63 -7.42
CA GLY A 588 -35.22 56.57 -6.43
C GLY A 588 -35.14 56.10 -4.98
N THR A 589 -34.82 54.82 -4.71
CA THR A 589 -34.55 54.34 -3.35
C THR A 589 -33.11 54.61 -2.97
N VAL A 590 -32.90 55.48 -1.97
CA VAL A 590 -31.57 55.87 -1.48
C VAL A 590 -31.25 55.15 -0.17
N LYS A 591 -30.08 54.53 -0.07
CA LYS A 591 -29.54 53.94 1.17
C LYS A 591 -28.08 54.35 1.36
N THR A 592 -27.68 54.49 2.61
CA THR A 592 -26.30 54.81 2.99
C THR A 592 -25.72 53.73 3.91
N LYS A 593 -24.40 53.56 3.86
CA LYS A 593 -23.66 52.68 4.75
C LYS A 593 -22.27 53.24 5.01
N SER A 594 -21.94 53.50 6.26
CA SER A 594 -20.57 53.81 6.66
C SER A 594 -19.73 52.54 6.66
N ALA A 595 -18.49 52.63 6.18
CA ALA A 595 -17.50 51.58 6.36
C ALA A 595 -17.26 51.35 7.87
N PRO A 596 -16.97 50.12 8.30
CA PRO A 596 -16.75 49.81 9.70
C PRO A 596 -15.41 50.34 10.24
N ALA A 597 -14.51 50.84 9.38
CA ALA A 597 -13.21 51.36 9.80
C ALA A 597 -12.81 52.64 9.07
N ASN A 598 -11.87 53.35 9.69
CA ASN A 598 -11.37 54.61 9.16
C ASN A 598 -10.24 54.39 8.14
N ILE A 599 -10.10 55.38 7.27
CA ILE A 599 -8.91 55.57 6.43
C ILE A 599 -8.06 56.67 7.05
N GLY A 600 -6.75 56.49 7.08
CA GLY A 600 -5.81 57.52 7.52
C GLY A 600 -4.56 57.61 6.67
N VAL A 601 -3.84 58.71 6.83
CA VAL A 601 -2.55 58.97 6.20
C VAL A 601 -1.44 58.83 7.23
N ILE A 602 -0.40 58.06 6.91
CA ILE A 602 0.86 58.03 7.67
C ILE A 602 1.86 58.92 6.92
N MET A 603 2.23 60.05 7.50
CA MET A 603 3.28 60.90 6.92
C MET A 603 4.63 60.20 7.01
N LYS A 604 5.50 60.40 6.01
CA LYS A 604 6.88 59.88 6.03
C LYS A 604 7.62 60.41 7.26
N GLY A 605 8.17 59.50 8.08
CA GLY A 605 8.85 59.83 9.32
C GLY A 605 7.94 59.96 10.55
N ALA A 606 6.65 59.66 10.44
CA ALA A 606 5.77 59.58 11.61
C ALA A 606 6.31 58.51 12.60
N PRO A 607 6.24 58.74 13.93
CA PRO A 607 6.82 57.86 14.95
C PRO A 607 5.99 56.58 15.20
N TYR A 608 5.59 55.91 14.11
CA TYR A 608 4.76 54.71 14.12
C TYR A 608 5.59 53.50 13.72
N TYR A 609 5.68 52.51 14.61
CA TYR A 609 6.66 51.43 14.53
C TYR A 609 6.00 50.07 14.67
N ALA A 610 6.67 49.04 14.14
CA ALA A 610 6.34 47.64 14.31
C ALA A 610 7.55 46.89 14.85
N GLU A 611 7.40 46.25 16.01
CA GLU A 611 8.39 45.35 16.61
C GLU A 611 8.00 43.89 16.37
N MET A 612 8.94 43.08 15.87
CA MET A 612 8.72 41.65 15.61
C MET A 612 8.61 40.86 16.93
N LEU A 613 7.52 40.10 17.10
CA LEU A 613 7.24 39.40 18.37
C LEU A 613 7.72 37.94 18.41
N TYR A 614 7.96 37.33 17.26
CA TYR A 614 8.28 35.92 17.11
C TYR A 614 9.69 35.73 16.55
N ASP A 615 10.29 34.58 16.85
CA ASP A 615 11.68 34.26 16.45
C ASP A 615 11.90 34.48 14.96
N VAL A 616 10.91 34.08 14.14
CA VAL A 616 10.84 34.38 12.71
C VAL A 616 9.47 34.96 12.37
N VAL A 617 9.49 36.07 11.63
CA VAL A 617 8.31 36.74 11.06
C VAL A 617 8.47 36.81 9.55
N ASP A 618 7.64 36.05 8.85
CA ASP A 618 7.53 36.09 7.39
C ASP A 618 7.06 37.48 6.92
N THR A 619 7.70 37.97 5.86
CA THR A 619 7.27 39.18 5.16
C THR A 619 6.72 38.86 3.78
N TYR A 620 5.93 39.75 3.20
CA TYR A 620 5.27 39.56 1.91
C TYR A 620 5.45 40.80 1.01
N ASN A 621 5.61 40.59 -0.29
CA ASN A 621 5.70 41.69 -1.27
C ASN A 621 4.36 42.44 -1.47
N ALA A 622 3.26 41.81 -1.08
CA ALA A 622 1.90 42.34 -1.12
C ALA A 622 1.14 41.85 0.13
N PRO A 623 0.03 42.49 0.54
CA PRO A 623 -0.74 42.11 1.73
C PRO A 623 -1.61 40.84 1.48
N VAL A 624 -1.00 39.80 0.91
CA VAL A 624 -1.62 38.50 0.58
C VAL A 624 -0.57 37.39 0.73
N THR A 625 -0.99 36.21 1.18
CA THR A 625 -0.10 35.05 1.34
C THR A 625 0.06 34.20 0.09
N GLY A 626 -0.81 34.37 -0.92
CA GLY A 626 -0.86 33.48 -2.10
C GLY A 626 0.42 33.40 -2.92
N ASN A 627 1.30 34.42 -2.82
CA ASN A 627 2.60 34.45 -3.50
C ASN A 627 3.76 33.93 -2.64
N GLY A 628 3.48 33.49 -1.40
CA GLY A 628 4.47 33.06 -0.43
C GLY A 628 5.22 34.22 0.25
N ALA A 629 5.91 33.89 1.34
CA ALA A 629 6.78 34.83 2.04
C ALA A 629 8.00 35.21 1.17
N ALA A 630 8.48 36.44 1.32
CA ALA A 630 9.62 37.00 0.58
C ALA A 630 10.90 37.00 1.42
N TYR A 631 10.84 37.48 2.67
CA TYR A 631 11.98 37.55 3.58
C TYR A 631 11.57 37.15 5.00
N GLU A 632 12.57 36.92 5.85
CA GLU A 632 12.40 36.63 7.28
C GLU A 632 12.93 37.81 8.10
N LEU A 633 12.15 38.25 9.09
CA LEU A 633 12.58 39.17 10.13
C LEU A 633 12.60 38.45 11.49
N TYR A 634 13.37 38.95 12.45
CA TYR A 634 13.64 38.26 13.71
C TYR A 634 13.12 39.03 14.92
N LYS A 635 12.77 38.29 15.98
CA LYS A 635 12.24 38.85 17.23
C LYS A 635 13.07 40.02 17.77
N GLY A 636 12.37 41.11 18.08
CA GLY A 636 12.94 42.36 18.61
C GLY A 636 13.42 43.34 17.53
N MET A 637 13.43 42.94 16.25
CA MET A 637 13.69 43.89 15.16
C MET A 637 12.55 44.90 15.07
N VAL A 638 12.91 46.17 14.88
CA VAL A 638 11.96 47.27 14.73
C VAL A 638 12.07 47.90 13.34
N ASP A 639 10.92 48.22 12.73
CA ASP A 639 10.82 49.02 11.51
C ASP A 639 9.69 50.06 11.63
N SER A 640 9.76 51.13 10.84
CA SER A 640 8.68 52.12 10.72
C SER A 640 7.52 51.55 9.90
N VAL A 641 6.29 51.79 10.35
CA VAL A 641 5.07 51.42 9.63
C VAL A 641 4.74 52.50 8.62
N THR A 642 4.63 52.11 7.34
CA THR A 642 4.31 53.00 6.22
C THR A 642 2.91 52.75 5.64
N GLY A 643 2.17 51.76 6.14
CA GLY A 643 0.82 51.48 5.69
C GLY A 643 0.20 50.32 6.47
N MET A 644 -1.12 50.22 6.44
CA MET A 644 -1.87 49.10 7.02
C MET A 644 -3.08 48.80 6.16
N THR A 645 -3.36 47.51 5.95
CA THR A 645 -4.57 47.07 5.25
C THR A 645 -4.94 45.66 5.65
N GLY A 646 -6.23 45.42 5.86
CA GLY A 646 -6.73 44.12 6.33
C GLY A 646 -5.97 43.62 7.56
N ASN A 647 -5.32 42.47 7.45
CA ASN A 647 -4.52 41.86 8.53
C ASN A 647 -3.03 42.23 8.50
N TYR A 648 -2.61 43.16 7.64
CA TYR A 648 -1.20 43.46 7.39
C TYR A 648 -0.81 44.89 7.76
N ALA A 649 0.46 45.05 8.13
CA ALA A 649 1.16 46.32 8.22
C ALA A 649 2.33 46.31 7.22
N ARG A 650 2.55 47.42 6.53
CA ARG A 650 3.68 47.63 5.64
C ARG A 650 4.80 48.33 6.39
N LEU A 651 6.01 47.81 6.27
CA LEU A 651 7.21 48.34 6.87
C LEU A 651 7.90 49.34 5.93
N SER A 652 8.92 50.06 6.40
CA SER A 652 9.64 51.05 5.56
C SER A 652 10.41 50.41 4.42
N SER A 653 10.83 49.14 4.59
CA SER A 653 11.37 48.28 3.53
C SER A 653 10.39 47.99 2.38
N GLY A 654 9.12 48.39 2.50
CA GLY A 654 8.05 48.09 1.53
C GLY A 654 7.42 46.71 1.71
N GLN A 655 7.96 45.90 2.61
CA GLN A 655 7.47 44.57 2.94
C GLN A 655 6.24 44.61 3.85
N TRP A 656 5.33 43.65 3.68
CA TRP A 656 4.14 43.50 4.51
C TRP A 656 4.32 42.39 5.54
N VAL A 657 3.84 42.61 6.76
CA VAL A 657 3.83 41.63 7.85
C VAL A 657 2.45 41.51 8.44
N PHE A 658 2.10 40.34 8.97
CA PHE A 658 0.85 40.17 9.71
C PHE A 658 0.86 41.01 10.98
N LYS A 659 -0.19 41.80 11.21
CA LYS A 659 -0.37 42.61 12.43
C LYS A 659 -0.37 41.75 13.70
N SER A 660 -0.82 40.50 13.62
CA SER A 660 -0.79 39.55 14.74
C SER A 660 0.62 39.05 15.11
N ARG A 661 1.62 39.30 14.25
CA ARG A 661 3.01 38.86 14.43
C ARG A 661 3.93 39.99 14.91
N VAL A 662 3.39 41.19 15.05
CA VAL A 662 4.14 42.39 15.43
C VAL A 662 3.40 43.19 16.49
N LYS A 663 4.15 43.91 17.32
CA LYS A 663 3.59 44.94 18.19
C LYS A 663 3.68 46.27 17.47
N ILE A 664 2.53 46.85 17.13
CA ILE A 664 2.45 48.15 16.49
C ILE A 664 2.20 49.22 17.55
N TYR A 665 3.02 50.27 17.58
CA TYR A 665 2.94 51.32 18.58
C TYR A 665 3.40 52.68 18.04
N ASN A 666 2.99 53.74 18.73
CA ASN A 666 3.40 55.12 18.46
C ASN A 666 4.29 55.61 19.60
N LEU A 667 5.38 56.33 19.30
CA LEU A 667 6.24 56.95 20.31
C LEU A 667 6.04 58.47 20.35
N ALA A 668 6.08 59.05 21.55
CA ALA A 668 6.04 60.51 21.71
C ALA A 668 7.30 61.20 21.15
N SER A 669 8.43 60.49 21.09
CA SER A 669 9.67 60.94 20.49
C SER A 669 10.30 59.83 19.63
N PRO A 670 10.69 60.09 18.37
CA PRO A 670 11.30 59.08 17.51
C PRO A 670 12.61 58.54 18.10
N SER A 671 12.71 57.23 18.29
CA SER A 671 13.98 56.56 18.59
C SER A 671 14.43 55.81 17.35
N ILE A 672 15.28 56.43 16.54
CA ILE A 672 15.76 55.86 15.28
C ILE A 672 17.01 55.01 15.57
N PRO A 673 17.01 53.70 15.27
CA PRO A 673 18.21 52.88 15.34
C PRO A 673 19.31 53.45 14.43
N VAL A 674 20.59 53.40 14.85
CA VAL A 674 21.71 53.88 14.03
C VAL A 674 22.78 52.80 13.96
N VAL A 675 23.29 52.51 12.76
CA VAL A 675 24.48 51.67 12.59
C VAL A 675 25.73 52.47 12.99
N LYS A 676 26.40 52.02 14.05
CA LYS A 676 27.54 52.69 14.71
C LYS A 676 28.90 52.15 14.27
N SER A 677 29.00 50.86 13.97
CA SER A 677 30.21 50.25 13.44
C SER A 677 29.89 49.12 12.47
N THR A 678 30.81 48.87 11.56
CA THR A 678 30.79 47.72 10.66
C THR A 678 32.08 46.92 10.81
N ALA A 679 32.00 45.59 10.66
CA ALA A 679 33.17 44.72 10.66
C ALA A 679 33.01 43.62 9.61
N TYR A 680 34.13 43.15 9.07
CA TYR A 680 34.15 42.01 8.16
C TYR A 680 35.18 40.99 8.62
N THR A 681 34.74 39.78 8.92
CA THR A 681 35.59 38.69 9.40
C THR A 681 35.55 37.51 8.43
N VAL A 682 36.71 36.95 8.09
CA VAL A 682 36.82 35.75 7.27
C VAL A 682 37.05 34.55 8.17
N GLY A 683 36.19 33.55 8.06
CA GLY A 683 36.30 32.26 8.73
C GLY A 683 36.61 31.11 7.76
N MET A 684 36.75 29.91 8.32
CA MET A 684 36.99 28.69 7.53
C MET A 684 35.76 28.31 6.68
N ASP A 685 34.58 28.35 7.30
CA ASP A 685 33.33 27.88 6.69
C ASP A 685 32.42 29.03 6.24
N ASN A 686 32.68 30.26 6.68
CA ASN A 686 31.87 31.42 6.34
C ASN A 686 32.65 32.73 6.48
N ASP A 687 32.15 33.75 5.80
CA ASP A 687 32.52 35.15 6.05
C ASP A 687 31.36 35.86 6.75
N VAL A 688 31.67 36.82 7.59
CA VAL A 688 30.69 37.55 8.41
C VAL A 688 30.83 39.05 8.19
N PHE A 689 29.76 39.69 7.74
CA PHE A 689 29.61 41.15 7.74
C PHE A 689 28.73 41.57 8.91
N GLU A 690 29.31 42.19 9.92
CA GLU A 690 28.65 42.56 11.18
C GLU A 690 28.34 44.05 11.23
N LEU A 691 27.12 44.37 11.68
CA LEU A 691 26.64 45.73 11.90
C LEU A 691 26.26 45.88 13.38
N THR A 692 26.93 46.79 14.09
CA THR A 692 26.57 47.18 15.46
C THR A 692 25.63 48.38 15.42
N MET A 693 24.54 48.33 16.18
CA MET A 693 23.47 49.31 16.18
C MET A 693 23.12 49.79 17.59
N THR A 694 22.56 50.99 17.70
CA THR A 694 22.04 51.52 18.98
C THR A 694 20.83 50.76 19.51
N SER A 695 20.03 50.19 18.60
CA SER A 695 18.95 49.25 18.87
C SER A 695 18.72 48.37 17.64
N LEU A 696 18.02 47.26 17.80
CA LEU A 696 17.88 46.28 16.72
C LEU A 696 16.88 46.77 15.65
N ALA A 697 17.39 47.00 14.44
CA ALA A 697 16.57 47.36 13.28
C ALA A 697 16.19 46.13 12.44
N ALA A 698 15.05 46.20 11.77
CA ALA A 698 14.70 45.23 10.74
C ALA A 698 15.74 45.23 9.61
N ALA A 699 16.09 44.03 9.16
CA ALA A 699 17.03 43.84 8.07
C ALA A 699 16.58 42.71 7.15
N ILE A 700 16.66 42.94 5.84
CA ILE A 700 16.38 41.94 4.81
C ILE A 700 17.58 41.79 3.90
N VAL A 701 17.79 40.57 3.42
CA VAL A 701 18.91 40.23 2.54
C VAL A 701 18.43 39.51 1.28
N SER A 702 19.02 39.87 0.15
CA SER A 702 18.80 39.23 -1.14
C SER A 702 20.12 38.98 -1.86
N TYR A 703 20.19 37.95 -2.70
CA TYR A 703 21.35 37.64 -3.52
C TYR A 703 20.93 37.37 -4.97
N ASP A 704 21.55 38.06 -5.92
CA ASP A 704 21.24 37.95 -7.36
C ASP A 704 22.20 37.03 -8.13
N GLY A 705 23.24 36.50 -7.46
CA GLY A 705 24.30 35.69 -8.06
C GLY A 705 25.64 36.42 -8.11
N GLU A 706 25.62 37.75 -8.02
CA GLU A 706 26.80 38.61 -8.00
C GLU A 706 26.85 39.50 -6.77
N ASN A 707 25.73 40.10 -6.36
CA ASN A 707 25.64 41.02 -5.26
C ASN A 707 24.74 40.48 -4.15
N VAL A 708 25.27 40.46 -2.92
CA VAL A 708 24.47 40.31 -1.72
C VAL A 708 24.05 41.70 -1.25
N VAL A 709 22.75 41.98 -1.26
CA VAL A 709 22.17 43.26 -0.88
C VAL A 709 21.53 43.14 0.49
N LEU A 710 22.06 43.86 1.47
CA LEU A 710 21.55 43.96 2.83
C LEU A 710 20.89 45.33 3.03
N LYS A 711 19.56 45.34 3.23
CA LYS A 711 18.80 46.53 3.57
C LYS A 711 18.49 46.53 5.05
N VAL A 712 18.77 47.63 5.72
CA VAL A 712 18.57 47.81 7.17
C VAL A 712 17.76 49.06 7.40
N SER A 713 16.72 48.96 8.23
CA SER A 713 15.84 50.07 8.62
C SER A 713 16.49 50.95 9.70
N ALA A 714 17.74 51.34 9.46
CA ALA A 714 18.56 52.20 10.28
C ALA A 714 19.51 53.03 9.40
N PRO A 715 19.64 54.36 9.60
CA PRO A 715 20.74 55.13 9.03
C PRO A 715 22.11 54.63 9.48
N ALA A 716 23.12 54.81 8.62
CA ALA A 716 24.50 54.46 8.90
C ALA A 716 25.35 55.69 9.19
N SER A 717 26.08 55.64 10.30
CA SER A 717 27.13 56.61 10.66
C SER A 717 28.53 56.00 10.63
N ALA A 718 28.62 54.69 10.38
CA ALA A 718 29.85 53.92 10.40
C ALA A 718 30.62 54.00 9.07
N ALA A 719 31.95 53.98 9.15
CA ALA A 719 32.80 53.70 7.99
C ALA A 719 32.66 52.22 7.56
N LEU A 720 32.95 51.94 6.29
CA LEU A 720 33.01 50.57 5.76
C LEU A 720 34.24 49.82 6.30
N PRO A 721 34.17 48.48 6.46
CA PRO A 721 35.30 47.72 6.97
C PRO A 721 36.34 47.50 5.87
N LYS A 722 37.61 47.32 6.26
CA LYS A 722 38.64 46.85 5.33
C LYS A 722 38.42 45.35 5.06
N LEU A 723 38.32 44.97 3.78
CA LEU A 723 38.14 43.58 3.39
C LEU A 723 39.48 42.81 3.42
N PRO A 724 39.54 41.64 4.08
CA PRO A 724 40.70 40.75 3.98
C PRO A 724 40.89 40.22 2.55
N SER A 725 42.13 39.94 2.14
CA SER A 725 42.46 39.52 0.77
C SER A 725 41.81 38.19 0.35
N ASN A 726 41.55 37.31 1.32
CA ASN A 726 40.90 36.01 1.15
C ASN A 726 39.37 36.03 1.32
N SER A 727 38.74 37.22 1.41
CA SER A 727 37.29 37.38 1.50
C SER A 727 36.55 36.83 0.26
N LEU A 728 35.31 36.37 0.47
CA LEU A 728 34.33 36.06 -0.58
C LEU A 728 33.85 37.31 -1.35
N ILE A 729 34.05 38.51 -0.79
CA ILE A 729 33.54 39.78 -1.28
C ILE A 729 34.71 40.63 -1.79
N SER A 730 34.54 41.21 -2.97
CA SER A 730 35.54 42.08 -3.61
C SER A 730 35.37 43.55 -3.22
N SER A 731 34.13 43.99 -3.00
CA SER A 731 33.83 45.35 -2.56
C SER A 731 32.52 45.42 -1.79
N VAL A 732 32.42 46.41 -0.89
CA VAL A 732 31.17 46.81 -0.24
C VAL A 732 30.89 48.25 -0.63
N LYS A 733 29.70 48.52 -1.16
CA LYS A 733 29.19 49.87 -1.37
C LYS A 733 28.00 50.07 -0.43
N TYR A 734 27.77 51.29 0.03
CA TYR A 734 26.56 51.59 0.80
C TYR A 734 25.93 52.92 0.41
N LYS A 735 24.63 53.03 0.65
CA LYS A 735 23.85 54.26 0.59
C LYS A 735 23.04 54.36 1.88
N THR A 736 22.98 55.55 2.48
CA THR A 736 22.18 55.80 3.68
C THR A 736 21.25 56.97 3.45
N SER A 737 20.03 56.86 3.95
CA SER A 737 19.15 58.00 4.20
C SER A 737 19.13 58.30 5.70
N ILE A 738 18.23 59.20 6.14
CA ILE A 738 18.00 59.44 7.57
C ILE A 738 17.16 58.33 8.24
N TYR A 739 16.60 57.38 7.46
CA TYR A 739 15.72 56.31 7.95
C TYR A 739 16.31 54.91 7.77
N ASP A 740 17.14 54.71 6.75
CA ASP A 740 17.58 53.39 6.30
C ASP A 740 18.98 53.41 5.70
N SER A 741 19.55 52.21 5.52
CA SER A 741 20.80 51.96 4.81
C SER A 741 20.68 50.74 3.92
N GLU A 742 21.35 50.79 2.77
CA GLU A 742 21.53 49.66 1.85
C GLU A 742 23.03 49.40 1.68
N TYR A 743 23.45 48.16 1.92
CA TYR A 743 24.81 47.68 1.67
C TYR A 743 24.79 46.69 0.52
N VAL A 744 25.62 46.91 -0.49
CA VAL A 744 25.81 46.04 -1.66
C VAL A 744 27.18 45.42 -1.56
N LEU A 745 27.23 44.13 -1.25
CA LEU A 745 28.45 43.33 -1.16
C LEU A 745 28.63 42.58 -2.47
N THR A 746 29.60 43.00 -3.29
CA THR A 746 29.88 42.35 -4.58
C THR A 746 30.77 41.14 -4.37
N LYS A 747 30.31 39.97 -4.82
CA LYS A 747 31.06 38.72 -4.77
C LYS A 747 32.38 38.85 -5.55
N LYS A 748 33.42 38.19 -5.06
CA LYS A 748 34.70 38.11 -5.76
C LYS A 748 34.61 37.12 -6.92
N ASP A 749 35.27 37.43 -8.04
CA ASP A 749 35.33 36.53 -9.19
C ASP A 749 35.86 35.15 -8.78
N GLY A 750 35.18 34.09 -9.24
CA GLY A 750 35.49 32.70 -8.89
C GLY A 750 35.08 32.28 -7.46
N ALA A 751 34.66 33.20 -6.58
CA ALA A 751 34.12 32.84 -5.28
C ALA A 751 32.69 32.25 -5.40
N ILE A 752 32.37 31.34 -4.49
CA ILE A 752 31.05 30.69 -4.38
C ILE A 752 30.46 31.00 -3.00
N ILE A 753 29.23 31.51 -2.99
CA ILE A 753 28.42 31.69 -1.80
C ILE A 753 27.35 30.59 -1.81
N GLU A 754 27.51 29.57 -0.96
CA GLU A 754 26.57 28.43 -0.87
C GLU A 754 25.32 28.79 -0.06
N GLY A 755 25.36 29.86 0.71
CA GLY A 755 24.23 30.28 1.52
C GLY A 755 24.49 31.60 2.21
N TYR A 756 23.41 32.25 2.65
CA TYR A 756 23.46 33.45 3.44
C TYR A 756 22.29 33.51 4.42
N TYR A 757 22.51 34.13 5.58
CA TYR A 757 21.45 34.37 6.56
C TYR A 757 21.86 35.45 7.56
N ILE A 758 20.88 35.97 8.30
CA ILE A 758 21.10 36.97 9.35
C ILE A 758 21.06 36.27 10.71
N GLU A 759 22.03 36.61 11.56
CA GLU A 759 22.02 36.29 12.98
C GLU A 759 21.88 37.57 13.80
N LYS A 760 21.04 37.54 14.83
CA LYS A 760 20.93 38.63 15.81
C LYS A 760 22.11 38.55 16.79
N THR A 761 22.71 39.68 17.10
CA THR A 761 23.64 39.83 18.23
C THR A 761 22.99 40.71 19.31
N ASN A 762 23.62 40.77 20.50
CA ASN A 762 23.15 41.65 21.57
C ASN A 762 23.15 43.14 21.18
N THR A 763 23.97 43.50 20.19
CA THR A 763 24.24 44.88 19.80
C THR A 763 24.00 45.14 18.32
N GLY A 764 23.28 44.27 17.60
CA GLY A 764 23.03 44.44 16.16
C GLY A 764 22.79 43.13 15.40
N ILE A 765 23.37 43.01 14.21
CA ILE A 765 23.20 41.83 13.33
C ILE A 765 24.52 41.39 12.68
N LYS A 766 24.58 40.11 12.33
CA LYS A 766 25.60 39.50 11.48
C LYS A 766 24.95 38.98 10.21
N LEU A 767 25.43 39.42 9.06
CA LEU A 767 25.17 38.74 7.78
C LEU A 767 26.26 37.68 7.60
N VAL A 768 25.87 36.42 7.67
CA VAL A 768 26.75 35.27 7.45
C VAL A 768 26.67 34.85 5.99
N LEU A 769 27.81 34.65 5.34
CA LEU A 769 27.96 34.15 3.97
C LEU A 769 28.70 32.81 4.01
N LYS A 770 28.02 31.69 3.74
CA LYS A 770 28.62 30.35 3.77
C LYS A 770 29.55 30.14 2.57
N ARG A 771 30.73 29.58 2.86
CA ARG A 771 31.69 29.08 1.87
C ARG A 771 31.26 27.69 1.40
N LYS A 772 31.72 27.32 0.21
CA LYS A 772 31.61 25.93 -0.27
C LYS A 772 32.45 25.00 0.60
N PRO A 773 31.88 23.90 1.14
CA PRO A 773 32.65 22.90 1.84
C PRO A 773 33.77 22.36 0.95
N LYS A 774 34.98 22.22 1.51
CA LYS A 774 36.12 21.67 0.77
C LYS A 774 35.99 20.15 0.68
N VAL A 775 36.08 19.59 -0.53
CA VAL A 775 36.17 18.13 -0.73
C VAL A 775 37.48 17.62 -0.17
N GLN A 776 37.41 16.68 0.78
CA GLN A 776 38.58 16.19 1.52
C GLN A 776 39.12 14.86 0.99
N SER A 777 38.33 14.08 0.24
CA SER A 777 38.70 12.74 -0.21
C SER A 777 38.03 12.40 -1.54
N LEU A 778 38.75 11.73 -2.44
CA LEU A 778 38.18 11.16 -3.67
C LEU A 778 37.37 9.87 -3.41
N ALA A 779 37.67 9.15 -2.33
CA ALA A 779 36.95 7.92 -1.95
C ALA A 779 35.62 8.23 -1.23
N GLU A 780 35.61 9.30 -0.43
CA GLU A 780 34.43 9.81 0.26
C GLU A 780 34.16 11.26 -0.18
N PRO A 781 33.64 11.48 -1.40
CA PRO A 781 33.56 12.81 -2.00
C PRO A 781 32.62 13.78 -1.29
N LEU A 782 31.77 13.29 -0.37
CA LEU A 782 30.87 14.11 0.45
C LEU A 782 31.28 14.14 1.93
N LYS A 783 32.49 13.70 2.28
CA LYS A 783 32.97 13.74 3.67
C LYS A 783 32.94 15.18 4.21
N GLY A 784 32.26 15.36 5.34
CA GLY A 784 32.10 16.66 5.99
C GLY A 784 30.96 17.53 5.42
N VAL A 785 30.24 17.04 4.41
CA VAL A 785 29.04 17.71 3.87
C VAL A 785 27.81 17.20 4.62
N THR A 786 27.01 18.12 5.17
CA THR A 786 25.71 17.79 5.77
C THR A 786 24.57 18.07 4.79
N ILE A 787 23.77 17.05 4.47
CA ILE A 787 22.63 17.18 3.55
C ILE A 787 21.35 16.88 4.31
N MET A 788 20.38 17.79 4.24
CA MET A 788 19.04 17.54 4.76
C MET A 788 18.11 17.09 3.65
N LEU A 789 17.49 15.93 3.85
CA LEU A 789 16.43 15.40 3.00
C LEU A 789 15.07 15.66 3.66
N ASP A 790 14.18 16.26 2.91
CA ASP A 790 12.80 16.46 3.30
C ASP A 790 11.90 15.50 2.53
N ALA A 791 11.35 14.50 3.23
CA ALA A 791 10.34 13.63 2.67
C ALA A 791 9.02 14.40 2.62
N GLY A 792 8.58 14.80 1.42
CA GLY A 792 7.32 15.53 1.20
C GLY A 792 6.13 14.85 1.88
N HIS A 793 5.17 15.66 2.35
CA HIS A 793 3.96 15.20 3.04
C HIS A 793 4.23 14.35 4.30
N GLY A 794 3.23 13.62 4.82
CA GLY A 794 3.33 12.76 6.02
C GLY A 794 2.13 12.89 6.96
N GLY A 795 1.80 11.81 7.68
CA GLY A 795 0.68 11.76 8.61
C GLY A 795 -0.65 12.02 7.91
N SER A 796 -1.34 13.09 8.32
CA SER A 796 -2.63 13.50 7.74
C SER A 796 -2.53 14.09 6.33
N GLU A 797 -1.34 14.47 5.88
CA GLU A 797 -1.11 14.96 4.52
C GLU A 797 -0.68 13.77 3.65
N SER A 798 -1.60 13.25 2.83
CA SER A 798 -1.30 12.15 1.90
C SER A 798 -0.42 12.56 0.72
N GLY A 799 -0.46 13.86 0.38
CA GLY A 799 -0.06 14.32 -0.95
C GLY A 799 -1.00 13.78 -2.03
N ALA A 800 -0.49 13.61 -3.24
CA ALA A 800 -1.21 13.08 -4.38
C ALA A 800 -1.69 11.62 -4.15
N ILE A 801 -2.87 11.31 -4.68
CA ILE A 801 -3.49 9.98 -4.58
C ILE A 801 -3.39 9.25 -5.92
N GLY A 802 -2.66 8.15 -5.90
CA GLY A 802 -2.51 7.25 -7.04
C GLY A 802 -3.53 6.10 -7.07
N PRO A 803 -3.37 5.19 -8.04
CA PRO A 803 -4.17 3.96 -8.20
C PRO A 803 -4.42 3.11 -6.95
N LEU A 804 -3.53 3.14 -5.95
CA LEU A 804 -3.69 2.36 -4.71
C LEU A 804 -4.43 3.10 -3.58
N GLY A 805 -4.79 4.37 -3.80
CA GLY A 805 -5.49 5.17 -2.80
C GLY A 805 -4.59 5.52 -1.62
N ALA A 806 -5.19 5.66 -0.43
CA ALA A 806 -4.49 5.95 0.81
C ALA A 806 -3.56 4.81 1.31
N ARG A 807 -3.61 3.62 0.69
CA ARG A 807 -2.72 2.49 1.04
C ARG A 807 -1.28 2.73 0.60
N PHE A 808 -1.08 3.56 -0.42
CA PHE A 808 0.25 3.94 -0.91
C PHE A 808 0.15 5.27 -1.67
N ALA A 809 0.23 6.36 -0.91
CA ALA A 809 0.10 7.72 -1.42
C ALA A 809 1.48 8.35 -1.68
N GLU A 810 1.49 9.59 -2.16
CA GLU A 810 2.72 10.34 -2.43
C GLU A 810 3.66 10.39 -1.21
N LYS A 811 3.12 10.56 0.00
CA LYS A 811 3.91 10.56 1.24
C LYS A 811 4.75 9.30 1.43
N ASP A 812 4.28 8.14 0.96
CA ASP A 812 4.96 6.85 1.07
C ASP A 812 6.07 6.73 0.01
N ILE A 813 5.77 7.18 -1.21
CA ILE A 813 6.74 7.28 -2.32
C ILE A 813 7.91 8.18 -1.92
N ASN A 814 7.60 9.36 -1.38
CA ASN A 814 8.60 10.36 -0.98
C ASN A 814 9.48 9.84 0.17
N LEU A 815 8.90 9.17 1.17
CA LEU A 815 9.67 8.59 2.27
C LEU A 815 10.59 7.46 1.80
N ALA A 816 10.07 6.54 0.99
CA ALA A 816 10.84 5.42 0.45
C ALA A 816 12.04 5.91 -0.40
N LEU A 817 11.81 6.87 -1.30
CA LEU A 817 12.88 7.48 -2.10
C LEU A 817 13.90 8.21 -1.22
N SER A 818 13.45 8.92 -0.17
CA SER A 818 14.33 9.62 0.76
C SER A 818 15.29 8.67 1.50
N PHE A 819 14.81 7.52 1.96
CA PHE A 819 15.66 6.52 2.59
C PHE A 819 16.70 5.93 1.63
N LYS A 820 16.32 5.67 0.38
CA LYS A 820 17.25 5.20 -0.64
C LYS A 820 18.31 6.25 -0.97
N LEU A 821 17.90 7.51 -1.12
CA LEU A 821 18.82 8.63 -1.35
C LEU A 821 19.75 8.85 -0.15
N LYS A 822 19.24 8.78 1.07
CA LYS A 822 20.05 8.81 2.30
C LYS A 822 21.16 7.77 2.26
N LYS A 823 20.81 6.50 2.00
CA LYS A 823 21.79 5.41 1.90
C LYS A 823 22.86 5.68 0.84
N GLU A 824 22.45 6.15 -0.34
CA GLU A 824 23.39 6.48 -1.42
C GLU A 824 24.32 7.64 -1.03
N LEU A 825 23.82 8.69 -0.38
CA LEU A 825 24.62 9.83 0.05
C LEU A 825 25.59 9.49 1.19
N GLU A 826 25.12 8.73 2.20
CA GLU A 826 25.96 8.25 3.29
C GLU A 826 27.09 7.34 2.79
N SER A 827 26.82 6.52 1.76
CA SER A 827 27.87 5.70 1.11
C SER A 827 28.97 6.54 0.43
N LYS A 828 28.74 7.84 0.23
CA LYS A 828 29.71 8.81 -0.30
C LYS A 828 30.34 9.69 0.78
N GLY A 829 30.01 9.45 2.06
CA GLY A 829 30.56 10.15 3.22
C GLY A 829 29.73 11.33 3.74
N ALA A 830 28.55 11.60 3.19
CA ALA A 830 27.70 12.69 3.66
C ALA A 830 27.10 12.38 5.04
N ASN A 831 26.95 13.41 5.87
CA ASN A 831 26.08 13.36 7.04
C ASN A 831 24.65 13.70 6.60
N VAL A 832 23.72 12.74 6.66
CA VAL A 832 22.36 12.94 6.14
C VAL A 832 21.35 13.09 7.28
N LEU A 833 20.70 14.25 7.30
CA LEU A 833 19.57 14.55 8.18
C LEU A 833 18.26 14.34 7.41
N MET A 834 17.21 13.92 8.09
CA MET A 834 15.87 13.81 7.51
C MET A 834 14.87 14.63 8.32
N THR A 835 13.92 15.30 7.66
CA THR A 835 12.85 16.00 8.37
C THR A 835 11.95 15.02 9.10
N ARG A 836 11.66 13.85 8.52
CA ARG A 836 10.97 12.71 9.14
C ARG A 836 11.58 11.38 8.72
N THR A 837 11.44 10.35 9.56
CA THR A 837 11.88 8.97 9.30
C THR A 837 10.73 7.96 9.35
N ASP A 838 9.50 8.41 9.56
CA ASP A 838 8.27 7.62 9.60
C ASP A 838 7.11 8.42 8.99
N ASP A 839 5.88 7.93 9.12
CA ASP A 839 4.66 8.59 8.63
C ASP A 839 4.16 9.69 9.59
N SER A 840 5.06 10.49 10.13
CA SER A 840 4.71 11.66 10.95
C SER A 840 4.31 12.87 10.08
N TYR A 841 3.30 13.61 10.53
CA TYR A 841 2.99 14.93 9.99
C TYR A 841 4.03 15.96 10.44
N ILE A 842 4.57 16.72 9.50
CA ILE A 842 5.46 17.86 9.78
C ILE A 842 4.98 19.07 9.00
N SER A 843 4.68 20.15 9.72
CA SER A 843 4.25 21.41 9.14
C SER A 843 5.34 22.03 8.27
N LEU A 844 4.95 22.81 7.27
CA LEU A 844 5.91 23.51 6.40
C LEU A 844 6.88 24.40 7.23
N ALA A 845 6.38 25.06 8.27
CA ALA A 845 7.17 25.91 9.16
C ALA A 845 8.22 25.12 9.96
N ASP A 846 7.86 23.93 10.46
CA ASP A 846 8.78 23.09 11.22
C ASP A 846 9.89 22.54 10.34
N ARG A 847 9.59 22.16 9.08
CA ARG A 847 10.60 21.74 8.09
C ARG A 847 11.70 22.79 7.90
N LEU A 848 11.33 24.06 7.74
CA LEU A 848 12.31 25.15 7.66
C LEU A 848 13.00 25.41 9.00
N THR A 849 12.30 25.24 10.12
CA THR A 849 12.88 25.45 11.46
C THR A 849 13.98 24.46 11.78
N VAL A 850 13.76 23.15 11.53
CA VAL A 850 14.80 22.13 11.72
C VAL A 850 15.97 22.33 10.75
N SER A 851 15.70 22.69 9.50
CA SER A 851 16.75 23.06 8.52
C SER A 851 17.56 24.26 8.99
N ARG A 852 16.89 25.30 9.53
CA ARG A 852 17.53 26.52 10.03
C ARG A 852 18.47 26.20 11.18
N ASN A 853 18.03 25.39 12.12
CA ASN A 853 18.81 25.03 13.30
C ASN A 853 20.00 24.13 12.95
N ALA A 854 19.84 23.21 11.98
CA ALA A 854 20.89 22.30 11.55
C ALA A 854 21.93 22.94 10.61
N ARG A 855 21.58 24.04 9.92
CA ARG A 855 22.45 24.73 8.94
C ARG A 855 23.12 23.79 7.92
N PRO A 856 22.36 22.89 7.26
CA PRO A 856 22.93 21.94 6.32
C PRO A 856 23.66 22.66 5.18
N ASP A 857 24.48 21.94 4.45
CA ASP A 857 25.16 22.42 3.25
C ASP A 857 24.30 22.28 2.00
N MET A 858 23.24 21.47 2.06
CA MET A 858 22.20 21.36 1.03
C MET A 858 20.88 20.89 1.65
N PHE A 859 19.76 21.39 1.13
CA PHE A 859 18.42 20.95 1.50
C PHE A 859 17.68 20.45 0.25
N ILE A 860 17.20 19.22 0.27
CA ILE A 860 16.50 18.60 -0.86
C ILE A 860 15.14 18.12 -0.40
N SER A 861 14.07 18.67 -0.97
CA SER A 861 12.71 18.19 -0.72
C SER A 861 12.27 17.25 -1.83
N LEU A 862 11.82 16.05 -1.48
CA LEU A 862 11.38 15.02 -2.40
C LEU A 862 9.85 14.97 -2.41
N HIS A 863 9.27 15.26 -3.57
CA HIS A 863 7.84 15.21 -3.87
C HIS A 863 7.58 14.42 -5.16
N ALA A 864 6.31 14.12 -5.41
CA ALA A 864 5.83 13.64 -6.69
C ALA A 864 4.52 14.34 -7.08
N ASN A 865 4.40 14.61 -8.36
CA ASN A 865 3.50 15.62 -8.90
C ASN A 865 2.06 15.10 -9.01
N SER A 866 1.16 16.03 -9.24
CA SER A 866 -0.24 15.79 -9.58
C SER A 866 -0.78 16.91 -10.49
N MET A 867 -2.01 16.74 -10.97
CA MET A 867 -2.74 17.76 -11.71
C MET A 867 -4.15 17.91 -11.12
N PRO A 868 -4.87 19.01 -11.41
CA PRO A 868 -6.27 19.14 -11.06
C PRO A 868 -7.11 17.96 -11.58
N ASP A 869 -8.13 17.57 -10.82
CA ASP A 869 -8.94 16.38 -11.12
C ASP A 869 -9.74 16.47 -12.43
N ASN A 870 -9.82 17.62 -13.09
CA ASN A 870 -10.48 17.77 -14.38
C ASN A 870 -9.53 17.59 -15.59
N VAL A 871 -8.29 17.16 -15.36
CA VAL A 871 -7.26 16.91 -16.38
C VAL A 871 -7.10 15.41 -16.62
N ASP A 872 -6.83 15.01 -17.87
CA ASP A 872 -6.50 13.63 -18.20
C ASP A 872 -5.05 13.29 -17.81
N ILE A 873 -4.83 12.96 -16.53
CA ILE A 873 -3.51 12.74 -15.94
C ILE A 873 -2.84 11.49 -16.53
N SER A 874 -3.60 10.56 -17.11
CA SER A 874 -3.06 9.36 -17.77
C SER A 874 -2.12 9.68 -18.95
N LYS A 875 -2.23 10.90 -19.50
CA LYS A 875 -1.41 11.42 -20.61
C LYS A 875 -0.26 12.31 -20.16
N ILE A 876 -0.07 12.49 -18.85
CA ILE A 876 0.90 13.42 -18.29
C ILE A 876 1.96 12.63 -17.51
N SER A 877 3.22 12.89 -17.83
CA SER A 877 4.38 12.38 -17.12
C SER A 877 5.53 13.37 -17.24
N GLY A 878 6.52 13.26 -16.35
CA GLY A 878 7.80 13.94 -16.46
C GLY A 878 8.38 14.44 -15.15
N PHE A 879 9.66 14.79 -15.22
CA PHE A 879 10.48 15.17 -14.08
C PHE A 879 10.68 16.69 -14.05
N SER A 880 10.57 17.29 -12.87
CA SER A 880 10.85 18.72 -12.67
C SER A 880 11.59 18.99 -11.37
N VAL A 881 12.37 20.06 -11.37
CA VAL A 881 13.06 20.55 -10.18
C VAL A 881 12.68 22.00 -9.97
N PHE A 882 12.37 22.37 -8.73
CA PHE A 882 11.95 23.71 -8.35
C PHE A 882 12.93 24.32 -7.38
N TYR A 883 13.25 25.59 -7.57
CA TYR A 883 14.14 26.35 -6.70
C TYR A 883 13.60 27.77 -6.52
N ARG A 884 14.08 28.49 -5.50
CA ARG A 884 13.76 29.91 -5.31
C ARG A 884 14.99 30.78 -5.47
N GLU A 885 16.01 30.50 -4.65
CA GLU A 885 17.23 31.30 -4.61
C GLU A 885 18.18 30.93 -5.74
N VAL A 886 18.83 31.94 -6.32
CA VAL A 886 19.72 31.76 -7.49
C VAL A 886 20.88 30.82 -7.20
N LEU A 887 21.36 30.79 -5.95
CA LEU A 887 22.40 29.89 -5.47
C LEU A 887 22.01 28.41 -5.60
N SER A 888 20.71 28.08 -5.62
CA SER A 888 20.23 26.70 -5.73
C SER A 888 20.21 26.18 -7.17
N LYS A 889 20.19 27.09 -8.16
CA LYS A 889 20.00 26.73 -9.57
C LYS A 889 21.05 25.75 -10.10
N PRO A 890 22.36 25.89 -9.82
CA PRO A 890 23.37 24.98 -10.35
C PRO A 890 23.19 23.53 -9.87
N ALA A 891 22.95 23.33 -8.56
CA ALA A 891 22.68 22.00 -8.00
C ALA A 891 21.38 21.41 -8.59
N ALA A 892 20.31 22.20 -8.65
CA ALA A 892 19.03 21.80 -9.24
C ALA A 892 19.17 21.37 -10.71
N GLN A 893 19.99 22.09 -11.49
CA GLN A 893 20.25 21.79 -12.89
C GLN A 893 21.02 20.48 -13.07
N LEU A 894 22.05 20.23 -12.26
CA LEU A 894 22.81 18.98 -12.33
C LEU A 894 21.94 17.76 -12.02
N VAL A 895 21.06 17.86 -11.02
CA VAL A 895 20.09 16.81 -10.69
C VAL A 895 19.14 16.58 -11.86
N TYR A 896 18.56 17.65 -12.40
CA TYR A 896 17.66 17.56 -13.55
C TYR A 896 18.34 16.89 -14.76
N ASP A 897 19.51 17.37 -15.17
CA ASP A 897 20.23 16.84 -16.33
C ASP A 897 20.61 15.36 -16.14
N GLY A 898 21.05 15.00 -14.93
CA GLY A 898 21.37 13.61 -14.58
C GLY A 898 20.15 12.69 -14.70
N VAL A 899 19.01 13.10 -14.13
CA VAL A 899 17.79 12.28 -14.18
C VAL A 899 17.24 12.16 -15.60
N ILE A 900 17.18 13.26 -16.35
CA ILE A 900 16.71 13.23 -17.75
C ILE A 900 17.59 12.31 -18.60
N LYS A 901 18.91 12.36 -18.41
CA LYS A 901 19.86 11.51 -19.16
C LYS A 901 19.71 10.02 -18.83
N GLU A 902 19.64 9.65 -17.55
CA GLU A 902 19.69 8.25 -17.12
C GLU A 902 18.33 7.52 -17.13
N HIS A 903 17.23 8.27 -17.09
CA HIS A 903 15.87 7.73 -16.97
C HIS A 903 14.97 8.04 -18.17
N GLY A 904 15.39 8.89 -19.11
CA GLY A 904 14.62 9.20 -20.32
C GLY A 904 13.25 9.83 -20.04
N LYS A 905 13.10 10.52 -18.90
CA LYS A 905 11.84 11.14 -18.48
C LYS A 905 11.44 12.32 -19.36
N ASN A 906 10.14 12.58 -19.45
CA ASN A 906 9.61 13.78 -20.08
C ASN A 906 10.11 15.05 -19.35
N LYS A 907 10.46 16.08 -20.13
CA LYS A 907 11.16 17.28 -19.66
C LYS A 907 10.18 18.36 -19.17
N HIS A 908 10.13 18.61 -17.87
CA HIS A 908 9.37 19.74 -17.28
C HIS A 908 10.25 20.86 -16.71
N GLY A 909 11.58 20.72 -16.85
CA GLY A 909 12.55 21.79 -16.61
C GLY A 909 12.89 22.09 -15.15
N VAL A 910 13.74 23.11 -15.00
CA VAL A 910 14.21 23.63 -13.72
C VAL A 910 13.57 25.00 -13.49
N ASN A 911 12.65 25.09 -12.55
CA ASN A 911 11.66 26.17 -12.46
C ASN A 911 11.85 27.02 -11.20
N LYS A 912 11.86 28.34 -11.35
CA LYS A 912 11.88 29.26 -10.20
C LYS A 912 10.48 29.40 -9.60
N LYS A 913 10.27 28.91 -8.37
CA LYS A 913 8.98 28.96 -7.63
C LYS A 913 9.21 29.21 -6.14
N ASN A 914 8.26 29.92 -5.52
CA ASN A 914 8.29 30.27 -4.09
C ASN A 914 7.58 29.22 -3.21
N PHE A 915 7.94 27.95 -3.37
CA PHE A 915 7.48 26.89 -2.48
C PHE A 915 8.10 27.06 -1.09
N TYR A 916 7.36 26.69 -0.05
CA TYR A 916 7.80 26.94 1.33
C TYR A 916 9.17 26.28 1.62
N VAL A 917 9.35 25.03 1.18
CA VAL A 917 10.56 24.24 1.39
C VAL A 917 11.76 24.67 0.52
N THR A 918 11.58 25.57 -0.45
CA THR A 918 12.69 26.13 -1.26
C THR A 918 13.15 27.49 -0.76
N ARG A 919 12.59 27.99 0.36
CA ARG A 919 12.90 29.33 0.91
C ARG A 919 14.19 29.39 1.72
N ASN A 920 14.84 28.26 2.01
CA ASN A 920 16.11 28.25 2.72
C ASN A 920 17.13 29.10 1.95
N THR A 921 17.68 30.12 2.60
CA THR A 921 18.76 30.94 2.03
C THR A 921 20.14 30.50 2.51
N TRP A 922 20.22 29.76 3.62
CA TRP A 922 21.47 29.30 4.24
C TRP A 922 22.11 28.09 3.56
N ALA A 923 21.53 27.56 2.48
CA ALA A 923 22.06 26.45 1.69
C ALA A 923 21.37 26.41 0.31
N PRO A 924 21.98 25.76 -0.71
CA PRO A 924 21.25 25.35 -1.90
C PRO A 924 20.05 24.50 -1.50
N SER A 925 18.89 24.98 -1.92
CA SER A 925 17.60 24.41 -1.57
C SER A 925 16.70 24.30 -2.79
N PHE A 926 16.30 23.08 -3.08
CA PHE A 926 15.44 22.76 -4.20
C PHE A 926 14.49 21.61 -3.86
N LEU A 927 13.38 21.57 -4.58
CA LEU A 927 12.35 20.53 -4.51
C LEU A 927 12.39 19.73 -5.81
N ILE A 928 12.30 18.42 -5.70
CA ILE A 928 12.18 17.48 -6.81
C ILE A 928 10.73 17.03 -6.88
N GLU A 929 10.11 17.17 -8.05
CA GLU A 929 8.87 16.49 -8.41
C GLU A 929 9.22 15.32 -9.32
N SER A 930 9.17 14.11 -8.76
CA SER A 930 9.75 12.92 -9.38
C SER A 930 9.00 12.46 -10.64
N ASP A 931 7.67 12.45 -10.59
CA ASP A 931 6.76 12.21 -11.72
C ASP A 931 5.29 12.36 -11.24
N PHE A 932 4.27 12.10 -12.05
CA PHE A 932 2.85 12.29 -11.70
C PHE A 932 2.20 11.04 -11.05
N VAL A 933 1.90 11.09 -9.75
CA VAL A 933 1.35 9.97 -8.97
C VAL A 933 0.03 9.40 -9.51
N PRO A 934 -0.97 10.21 -9.97
CA PRO A 934 -2.23 9.66 -10.45
C PRO A 934 -2.16 8.98 -11.84
N ASN A 935 -1.03 9.10 -12.56
CA ASN A 935 -0.85 8.43 -13.83
C ASN A 935 -0.54 6.93 -13.58
N PRO A 936 -1.32 5.99 -14.15
CA PRO A 936 -1.21 4.57 -13.80
C PRO A 936 0.15 3.94 -14.16
N THR A 937 0.71 4.26 -15.33
CA THR A 937 2.01 3.73 -15.78
C THR A 937 3.16 4.35 -15.00
N VAL A 938 3.07 5.66 -14.72
CA VAL A 938 4.06 6.37 -13.91
C VAL A 938 4.04 5.88 -12.46
N PHE A 939 2.86 5.67 -11.89
CA PHE A 939 2.72 5.16 -10.52
C PHE A 939 3.40 3.80 -10.35
N GLU A 940 3.29 2.92 -11.35
CA GLU A 940 4.00 1.65 -11.35
C GLU A 940 5.53 1.82 -11.28
N TRP A 941 6.07 2.83 -11.96
CA TRP A 941 7.49 3.18 -11.88
C TRP A 941 7.85 3.83 -10.53
N LEU A 942 7.05 4.78 -10.06
CA LEU A 942 7.24 5.47 -8.77
C LEU A 942 7.19 4.51 -7.58
N THR A 943 6.46 3.40 -7.69
CA THR A 943 6.33 2.39 -6.64
C THR A 943 7.24 1.17 -6.84
N ASN A 944 8.07 1.17 -7.88
CA ASN A 944 9.04 0.12 -8.13
C ASN A 944 10.34 0.36 -7.33
N ASP A 945 10.68 -0.59 -6.46
CA ASP A 945 11.83 -0.48 -5.55
C ASP A 945 13.18 -0.29 -6.28
N ALA A 946 13.38 -1.01 -7.40
CA ALA A 946 14.60 -0.95 -8.19
C ALA A 946 14.73 0.38 -8.94
N GLU A 947 13.62 0.88 -9.47
CA GLU A 947 13.58 2.19 -10.16
C GLU A 947 13.83 3.34 -9.18
N GLN A 948 13.23 3.30 -7.99
CA GLN A 948 13.54 4.28 -6.94
C GLN A 948 15.01 4.23 -6.52
N ALA A 949 15.60 3.03 -6.39
CA ALA A 949 17.02 2.89 -6.05
C ALA A 949 17.93 3.48 -7.16
N LYS A 950 17.58 3.25 -8.43
CA LYS A 950 18.29 3.83 -9.57
C LYS A 950 18.16 5.37 -9.59
N LEU A 951 16.97 5.90 -9.30
CA LEU A 951 16.74 7.34 -9.19
C LEU A 951 17.58 7.97 -8.08
N ALA A 952 17.55 7.38 -6.87
CA ALA A 952 18.37 7.81 -5.74
C ALA A 952 19.87 7.86 -6.06
N LYS A 953 20.40 6.82 -6.72
CA LYS A 953 21.80 6.77 -7.17
C LYS A 953 22.13 7.90 -8.16
N THR A 954 21.20 8.21 -9.06
CA THR A 954 21.36 9.28 -10.06
C THR A 954 21.41 10.65 -9.40
N ILE A 955 20.49 10.91 -8.45
CA ILE A 955 20.46 12.15 -7.66
C ILE A 955 21.75 12.29 -6.84
N SER A 956 22.18 11.23 -6.16
CA SER A 956 23.44 11.21 -5.39
C SER A 956 24.66 11.52 -6.26
N ALA A 957 24.76 10.94 -7.46
CA ALA A 957 25.84 11.22 -8.39
C ALA A 957 25.87 12.69 -8.86
N ALA A 958 24.71 13.30 -9.08
CA ALA A 958 24.60 14.72 -9.41
C ALA A 958 25.06 15.63 -8.24
N ILE A 959 24.75 15.25 -7.00
CA ILE A 959 25.20 15.97 -5.80
C ILE A 959 26.71 15.84 -5.60
N VAL A 960 27.29 14.65 -5.79
CA VAL A 960 28.75 14.44 -5.81
C VAL A 960 29.40 15.34 -6.85
N LYS A 961 28.84 15.39 -8.07
CA LYS A 961 29.34 16.26 -9.14
C LYS A 961 29.25 17.74 -8.75
N TYR A 962 28.19 18.17 -8.07
CA TYR A 962 28.05 19.55 -7.59
C TYR A 962 29.17 19.96 -6.63
N TYR A 963 29.54 19.11 -5.67
CA TYR A 963 30.57 19.46 -4.68
C TYR A 963 32.01 19.28 -5.17
N THR A 964 32.23 18.42 -6.17
CA THR A 964 33.57 18.12 -6.71
C THR A 964 34.00 18.98 -7.89
N GLN A 965 33.06 19.73 -8.49
CA GLN A 965 33.33 20.78 -9.48
C GLN A 965 33.42 22.15 -8.80
#